data_AF-A0A8H6GID2-F1
#
_entry.id   AF-A0A8H6GID2-F1
#
_cell.length_a   1.000
_cell.length_b   1.000
_cell.length_c   1.000
_cell.angle_alpha   90.00
_cell.angle_beta   90.00
_cell.angle_gamma   90.00
#
_symmetry.space_group_name_H-M   'P 1'
#
loop_
_entity.id
_entity.type
_entity.pdbx_description
1 polymer ?
#
loop_
_entity_poly.entity_id
_entity_poly.type
_entity_poly.pdbx_seq_one_letter_code
_entity_poly.pdbx_strand_id
1 'polypeptide(L)'
;MAPVPALLWRSLRAHQVYGANTDVGKTIFSTILCNSAVKRGDRTWFLKPVSTGAENEADGCHIQRYAPSTNHETLFQYDIPCSPHIAAKASGKPIPSDEDVLTKIYDTTSRYASEGPGWLFLETAGGVHSPGPSGTTQADLYAPLRAPVVLVGDSKLGGISQTISAYESLRMRGHDIESILLFQDMKYENYQYLRDYFAKLGGISVDTVPEPPSRLDNEKEDIEQMKEYYASSNVDHVLEALDKRGKERISRLESMSSKASKSIWYPFTQQKLVTADTISAIDSAHGDYFQVLNPKTPNLLQPAFDGSASWWSQGLGHANSRLTLAAAYAAGRYGHVMFAEAIHEPALALAEMLLKGANNPRFSRVFYSDNGSTGCEVAVKMALRAARLRYGWGPNDNVHILGLKGSYHGDTIGAMDCAEPCVYNEKIEWYEGKGYWFDYPTIQCVKGKWVVQVPDGLRDELGQDSHLKSISEVFDLGSRLNTEQYRKYERYIEGVLSKLQASGRKFGALMMEPIILGAGGMIFVDPLFQRALVDVVRRSPHLFGNGSSPKDPLSWSGLPVIFDEVFTGLYRLGRFTAASFLGTDADISVNAKLLTGGLVPLCTTMASESIFDAFTREQSISDFEAQTKDLQKEHPDVDFKAVVIEPTMNLMFDIKENLTEDERKRHEEYITRMLQNTGNPSKAEKYLWQARDYLRPYPDVLKQFDDIYINQRPIPVMLSQLHETFHQANRHS
;
A
#
# COMPACT_ATOMS: atom_id res chain seq x y z
N MET A 1 -7.55 -23.47 7.49
CA MET A 1 -8.90 -23.80 6.96
C MET A 1 -9.54 -22.52 6.47
N ALA A 2 -10.65 -22.58 5.72
CA ALA A 2 -11.36 -21.36 5.34
C ALA A 2 -12.03 -20.76 6.58
N PRO A 3 -12.06 -19.42 6.75
CA PRO A 3 -12.75 -18.81 7.87
C PRO A 3 -14.25 -19.07 7.79
N VAL A 4 -14.93 -18.98 8.92
CA VAL A 4 -16.40 -19.03 8.96
C VAL A 4 -16.99 -17.92 8.08
N PRO A 5 -18.15 -18.15 7.44
CA PRO A 5 -18.89 -17.07 6.80
C PRO A 5 -19.32 -16.01 7.81
N ALA A 6 -19.29 -14.75 7.39
CA ALA A 6 -19.81 -13.65 8.18
C ALA A 6 -21.32 -13.86 8.47
N LEU A 7 -21.78 -13.32 9.60
CA LEU A 7 -23.13 -13.55 10.12
C LEU A 7 -24.14 -12.61 9.45
N LEU A 8 -24.71 -13.03 8.31
CA LEU A 8 -25.72 -12.25 7.59
C LEU A 8 -26.83 -13.13 6.99
N TRP A 9 -28.00 -13.12 7.60
CA TRP A 9 -29.20 -13.80 7.10
C TRP A 9 -30.33 -12.81 6.87
N ARG A 10 -31.30 -13.19 6.01
CA ARG A 10 -32.57 -12.46 5.92
C ARG A 10 -33.51 -12.77 7.08
N SER A 11 -33.46 -13.99 7.59
CA SER A 11 -34.34 -14.47 8.67
C SER A 11 -33.88 -13.96 10.03
N LEU A 12 -32.57 -13.98 10.30
CA LEU A 12 -32.03 -13.70 11.63
C LEU A 12 -31.31 -12.36 11.70
N ARG A 13 -31.72 -11.49 12.63
CA ARG A 13 -30.98 -10.28 13.01
C ARG A 13 -29.99 -10.64 14.10
N ALA A 14 -28.72 -10.81 13.74
CA ALA A 14 -27.66 -11.16 14.68
C ALA A 14 -26.84 -9.92 15.05
N HIS A 15 -26.77 -9.60 16.34
CA HIS A 15 -26.05 -8.46 16.88
C HIS A 15 -25.09 -8.88 17.98
N GLN A 16 -23.88 -8.36 17.96
CA GLN A 16 -22.92 -8.50 19.05
C GLN A 16 -23.17 -7.43 20.10
N VAL A 17 -23.26 -7.81 21.37
CA VAL A 17 -23.38 -6.88 22.49
C VAL A 17 -22.00 -6.75 23.14
N TYR A 18 -21.38 -5.58 22.94
CA TYR A 18 -20.11 -5.21 23.56
C TYR A 18 -20.33 -4.29 24.74
N GLY A 19 -19.43 -4.34 25.72
CA GLY A 19 -19.37 -3.37 26.80
C GLY A 19 -18.14 -2.49 26.66
N ALA A 20 -18.27 -1.20 26.95
CA ALA A 20 -17.12 -0.31 27.07
C ALA A 20 -16.19 -0.76 28.23
N ASN A 21 -16.75 -1.44 29.23
CA ASN A 21 -16.02 -2.12 30.30
C ASN A 21 -16.77 -3.35 30.83
N THR A 22 -16.21 -3.97 31.86
CA THR A 22 -16.97 -4.80 32.81
C THR A 22 -17.90 -3.90 33.65
N ASP A 23 -19.04 -4.45 34.11
CA ASP A 23 -19.98 -3.75 35.00
C ASP A 23 -20.67 -2.50 34.43
N VAL A 24 -20.72 -2.38 33.10
CA VAL A 24 -21.53 -1.36 32.39
C VAL A 24 -22.99 -1.80 32.17
N GLY A 25 -23.36 -2.99 32.65
CA GLY A 25 -24.72 -3.53 32.52
C GLY A 25 -25.02 -4.32 31.24
N LYS A 26 -24.02 -4.91 30.57
CA LYS A 26 -24.22 -5.73 29.35
C LYS A 26 -25.40 -6.70 29.47
N THR A 27 -25.38 -7.57 30.48
CA THR A 27 -26.42 -8.59 30.71
C THR A 27 -27.80 -7.99 30.94
N ILE A 28 -27.88 -6.82 31.59
CA ILE A 28 -29.13 -6.08 31.79
C ILE A 28 -29.67 -5.58 30.45
N PHE A 29 -28.83 -4.95 29.62
CA PHE A 29 -29.25 -4.48 28.29
C PHE A 29 -29.60 -5.63 27.34
N SER A 30 -28.84 -6.73 27.34
CA SER A 30 -29.18 -7.94 26.61
C SER A 30 -30.54 -8.49 27.03
N THR A 31 -30.85 -8.51 28.33
CA THR A 31 -32.16 -8.93 28.85
C THR A 31 -33.28 -8.00 28.40
N ILE A 32 -33.07 -6.68 28.44
CA ILE A 32 -34.06 -5.68 27.98
C ILE A 32 -34.34 -5.86 26.48
N LEU A 33 -33.30 -5.98 25.65
CA LEU A 33 -33.42 -6.23 24.22
C LEU A 33 -34.18 -7.52 23.93
N CYS A 34 -33.86 -8.60 24.67
CA CYS A 34 -34.54 -9.88 24.53
C CYS A 34 -36.03 -9.78 24.89
N ASN A 35 -36.36 -9.16 26.02
CA ASN A 35 -37.73 -8.98 26.46
C ASN A 35 -38.54 -8.10 25.52
N SER A 36 -37.96 -7.00 25.00
CA SER A 36 -38.61 -6.16 24.00
C SER A 36 -38.90 -6.93 22.71
N ALA A 37 -37.96 -7.74 22.21
CA ALA A 37 -38.18 -8.57 21.02
C ALA A 37 -39.30 -9.60 21.24
N VAL A 38 -39.29 -10.31 22.38
CA VAL A 38 -40.35 -11.26 22.75
C VAL A 38 -41.71 -10.57 22.88
N LYS A 39 -41.80 -9.39 23.52
CA LYS A 39 -43.05 -8.61 23.64
C LYS A 39 -43.64 -8.25 22.28
N ARG A 40 -42.79 -8.05 21.26
CA ARG A 40 -43.19 -7.81 19.86
C ARG A 40 -43.59 -9.09 19.11
N GLY A 41 -43.50 -10.25 19.74
CA GLY A 41 -43.82 -11.56 19.16
C GLY A 41 -42.69 -12.18 18.36
N ASP A 42 -41.47 -11.61 18.41
CA ASP A 42 -40.31 -12.16 17.70
C ASP A 42 -39.70 -13.33 18.48
N ARG A 43 -39.27 -14.37 17.75
CA ARG A 43 -38.41 -15.40 18.33
C ARG A 43 -37.05 -14.79 18.65
N THR A 44 -36.52 -15.12 19.82
CA THR A 44 -35.33 -14.46 20.34
C THR A 44 -34.38 -15.50 20.96
N TRP A 45 -33.10 -15.35 20.64
CA TRP A 45 -32.00 -16.14 21.18
C TRP A 45 -30.96 -15.23 21.83
N PHE A 46 -30.40 -15.70 22.94
CA PHE A 46 -29.24 -15.14 23.61
C PHE A 46 -28.09 -16.14 23.52
N LEU A 47 -26.94 -15.69 23.05
CA LEU A 47 -25.74 -16.52 22.96
C LEU A 47 -24.63 -15.88 23.77
N LYS A 48 -24.07 -16.64 24.70
CA LYS A 48 -22.86 -16.29 25.44
C LYS A 48 -21.72 -17.17 24.96
N PRO A 49 -20.84 -16.71 24.06
CA PRO A 49 -19.75 -17.57 23.58
C PRO A 49 -18.84 -18.00 24.71
N VAL A 50 -18.50 -17.08 25.62
CA VAL A 50 -17.60 -17.36 26.72
C VAL A 50 -18.14 -16.74 28.01
N SER A 51 -18.21 -17.54 29.06
CA SER A 51 -18.67 -17.14 30.39
C SER A 51 -17.68 -17.64 31.45
N THR A 52 -17.52 -16.85 32.51
CA THR A 52 -16.55 -17.06 33.59
C THR A 52 -17.21 -16.79 34.93
N GLY A 53 -16.90 -17.59 35.95
CA GLY A 53 -17.53 -17.54 37.27
C GLY A 53 -18.41 -18.75 37.52
N ALA A 54 -19.02 -18.82 38.69
CA ALA A 54 -19.85 -19.95 39.06
C ALA A 54 -21.07 -20.06 38.13
N GLU A 55 -21.50 -21.28 37.79
CA GLU A 55 -22.59 -21.52 36.83
C GLU A 55 -23.92 -20.88 37.25
N ASN A 56 -24.19 -20.84 38.56
CA ASN A 56 -25.37 -20.17 39.13
C ASN A 56 -25.34 -18.64 39.02
N GLU A 57 -24.18 -18.05 38.73
CA GLU A 57 -23.97 -16.63 38.47
C GLU A 57 -23.76 -16.33 36.98
N ALA A 58 -23.87 -17.35 36.11
CA ALA A 58 -23.70 -17.17 34.68
C ALA A 58 -24.81 -16.32 34.07
N ASP A 59 -24.45 -15.53 33.06
CA ASP A 59 -25.38 -14.65 32.33
C ASP A 59 -26.60 -15.41 31.77
N GLY A 60 -26.41 -16.68 31.39
CA GLY A 60 -27.51 -17.56 30.95
C GLY A 60 -28.58 -17.78 32.02
N CYS A 61 -28.19 -17.95 33.28
CA CYS A 61 -29.15 -18.08 34.40
C CYS A 61 -29.91 -16.77 34.66
N HIS A 62 -29.25 -15.62 34.47
CA HIS A 62 -29.90 -14.32 34.53
C HIS A 62 -30.96 -14.17 33.43
N ILE A 63 -30.61 -14.52 32.19
CA ILE A 63 -31.55 -14.51 31.05
C ILE A 63 -32.71 -15.46 31.29
N GLN A 64 -32.45 -16.69 31.76
CA GLN A 64 -33.51 -17.64 32.08
C GLN A 64 -34.50 -17.10 33.13
N ARG A 65 -33.99 -16.36 34.12
CA ARG A 65 -34.80 -15.82 35.22
C ARG A 65 -35.66 -14.63 34.80
N TYR A 66 -35.11 -13.72 33.98
CA TYR A 66 -35.73 -12.42 33.70
C TYR A 66 -36.23 -12.26 32.26
N ALA A 67 -35.86 -13.17 31.35
CA ALA A 67 -36.37 -13.28 29.99
C ALA A 67 -36.68 -14.76 29.66
N PRO A 68 -37.62 -15.41 30.38
CA PRO A 68 -37.83 -16.87 30.31
C PRO A 68 -38.29 -17.38 28.94
N SER A 69 -38.86 -16.51 28.10
CA SER A 69 -39.29 -16.84 26.73
C SER A 69 -38.16 -16.73 25.70
N THR A 70 -36.94 -16.37 26.13
CA THR A 70 -35.75 -16.30 25.29
C THR A 70 -34.96 -17.59 25.40
N ASN A 71 -34.64 -18.19 24.26
CA ASN A 71 -33.72 -19.32 24.19
C ASN A 71 -32.31 -18.82 24.53
N HIS A 72 -31.58 -19.52 25.40
CA HIS A 72 -30.22 -19.11 25.78
C HIS A 72 -29.25 -20.27 25.69
N GLU A 73 -28.00 -19.98 25.31
CA GLU A 73 -26.94 -20.98 25.21
C GLU A 73 -25.59 -20.36 25.58
N THR A 74 -24.78 -21.11 26.33
CA THR A 74 -23.40 -20.75 26.67
C THR A 74 -22.45 -21.76 26.06
N LEU A 75 -21.53 -21.32 25.19
CA LEU A 75 -20.68 -22.24 24.42
C LEU A 75 -19.47 -22.76 25.21
N PHE A 76 -18.88 -21.90 26.04
CA PHE A 76 -17.73 -22.21 26.89
C PHE A 76 -17.90 -21.57 28.27
N GLN A 77 -17.96 -22.40 29.31
CA GLN A 77 -18.10 -22.00 30.72
C GLN A 77 -16.85 -22.36 31.53
N TYR A 78 -16.30 -21.38 32.24
CA TYR A 78 -15.22 -21.56 33.20
C TYR A 78 -15.66 -21.13 34.60
N ASP A 79 -15.26 -21.89 35.62
CA ASP A 79 -15.83 -21.75 36.97
C ASP A 79 -15.16 -20.63 37.80
N ILE A 80 -14.04 -20.09 37.31
CA ILE A 80 -13.22 -19.11 38.03
C ILE A 80 -13.66 -17.69 37.60
N PRO A 81 -14.09 -16.82 38.54
CA PRO A 81 -14.60 -15.48 38.23
C PRO A 81 -13.44 -14.50 37.94
N CYS A 82 -12.87 -14.61 36.75
CA CYS A 82 -11.82 -13.72 36.24
C CYS A 82 -11.90 -13.66 34.71
N SER A 83 -11.04 -12.85 34.08
CA SER A 83 -11.03 -12.74 32.61
C SER A 83 -10.83 -14.10 31.91
N PRO A 84 -11.45 -14.33 30.73
CA PRO A 84 -11.46 -15.64 30.06
C PRO A 84 -10.11 -16.34 29.91
N HIS A 85 -9.04 -15.63 29.52
CA HIS A 85 -7.71 -16.23 29.36
C HIS A 85 -7.14 -16.83 30.66
N ILE A 86 -7.37 -16.16 31.80
CA ILE A 86 -6.93 -16.65 33.12
C ILE A 86 -7.82 -17.82 33.53
N ALA A 87 -9.14 -17.68 33.38
CA ALA A 87 -10.09 -18.73 33.74
C ALA A 87 -9.83 -20.01 32.94
N ALA A 88 -9.61 -19.89 31.63
CA ALA A 88 -9.27 -21.00 30.75
C ALA A 88 -7.99 -21.71 31.21
N LYS A 89 -6.90 -20.95 31.42
CA LYS A 89 -5.61 -21.49 31.88
C LYS A 89 -5.70 -22.14 33.27
N ALA A 90 -6.41 -21.52 34.20
CA ALA A 90 -6.51 -21.98 35.59
C ALA A 90 -7.50 -23.13 35.78
N SER A 91 -8.48 -23.29 34.90
CA SER A 91 -9.48 -24.35 34.99
C SER A 91 -8.95 -25.77 34.71
N GLY A 92 -7.81 -25.88 34.03
CA GLY A 92 -7.30 -27.16 33.52
C GLY A 92 -8.13 -27.78 32.39
N LYS A 93 -9.20 -27.10 31.93
CA LYS A 93 -10.00 -27.51 30.75
C LYS A 93 -9.24 -27.17 29.45
N PRO A 94 -9.52 -27.85 28.32
CA PRO A 94 -8.96 -27.48 27.03
C PRO A 94 -9.29 -26.03 26.66
N ILE A 95 -8.27 -25.28 26.25
CA ILE A 95 -8.43 -23.89 25.78
C ILE A 95 -8.80 -23.95 24.30
N PRO A 96 -10.00 -23.48 23.89
CA PRO A 96 -10.38 -23.47 22.48
C PRO A 96 -9.51 -22.47 21.71
N SER A 97 -9.17 -22.82 20.47
CA SER A 97 -8.58 -21.85 19.54
C SER A 97 -9.60 -20.79 19.13
N ASP A 98 -9.13 -19.69 18.55
CA ASP A 98 -10.01 -18.65 17.99
C ASP A 98 -10.95 -19.25 16.92
N GLU A 99 -10.42 -20.15 16.09
CA GLU A 99 -11.18 -20.85 15.04
C GLU A 99 -12.27 -21.76 15.64
N ASP A 100 -11.99 -22.46 16.75
CA ASP A 100 -12.99 -23.28 17.45
C ASP A 100 -14.14 -22.42 18.00
N VAL A 101 -13.82 -21.26 18.58
CA VAL A 101 -14.83 -20.34 19.11
C VAL A 101 -15.71 -19.80 17.97
N LEU A 102 -15.09 -19.32 16.90
CA LEU A 102 -15.79 -18.79 15.73
C LEU A 102 -16.67 -19.84 15.06
N THR A 103 -16.17 -21.08 14.90
CA THR A 103 -16.91 -22.19 14.31
C THR A 103 -18.16 -22.53 15.12
N LYS A 104 -18.03 -22.67 16.46
CA LYS A 104 -19.20 -22.95 17.31
C LYS A 104 -20.23 -21.83 17.29
N ILE A 105 -19.80 -20.57 17.26
CA ILE A 105 -20.71 -19.42 17.11
C ILE A 105 -21.46 -19.52 15.79
N TYR A 106 -20.74 -19.77 14.70
CA TYR A 106 -21.33 -19.88 13.37
C TYR A 106 -22.35 -21.02 13.29
N ASP A 107 -21.99 -22.22 13.75
CA ASP A 107 -22.86 -23.40 13.71
C ASP A 107 -24.15 -23.17 14.52
N THR A 108 -24.00 -22.58 15.72
CA THR A 108 -25.13 -22.25 16.60
C THR A 108 -26.04 -21.21 15.95
N THR A 109 -25.45 -20.14 15.39
CA THR A 109 -26.20 -19.08 14.72
C THR A 109 -26.92 -19.59 13.47
N SER A 110 -26.25 -20.44 12.68
CA SER A 110 -26.83 -21.07 11.49
C SER A 110 -28.03 -21.95 11.85
N ARG A 111 -27.95 -22.68 12.97
CA ARG A 111 -29.09 -23.45 13.49
C ARG A 111 -30.25 -22.53 13.83
N TYR A 112 -30.04 -21.47 14.62
CA TYR A 112 -31.11 -20.52 14.95
C TYR A 112 -31.73 -19.87 13.70
N ALA A 113 -30.90 -19.49 12.72
CA ALA A 113 -31.39 -18.91 11.46
C ALA A 113 -32.26 -19.89 10.65
N SER A 114 -32.05 -21.20 10.79
CA SER A 114 -32.85 -22.25 10.16
C SER A 114 -34.19 -22.51 10.87
N GLU A 115 -34.29 -22.19 12.16
CA GLU A 115 -35.50 -22.41 12.94
C GLU A 115 -36.60 -21.38 12.61
N GLY A 116 -36.25 -20.20 12.10
CA GLY A 116 -37.20 -19.17 11.65
C GLY A 116 -36.68 -17.74 11.83
N PRO A 117 -37.47 -16.72 11.46
CA PRO A 117 -37.07 -15.34 11.63
C PRO A 117 -37.04 -14.93 13.11
N GLY A 118 -36.10 -14.07 13.47
CA GLY A 118 -35.97 -13.61 14.86
C GLY A 118 -34.73 -12.78 15.14
N TRP A 119 -34.38 -12.67 16.41
CA TRP A 119 -33.25 -11.90 16.95
C TRP A 119 -32.25 -12.79 17.66
N LEU A 120 -30.96 -12.58 17.38
CA LEU A 120 -29.86 -13.16 18.15
C LEU A 120 -29.03 -12.04 18.77
N PHE A 121 -28.93 -12.03 20.09
CA PHE A 121 -28.01 -11.18 20.83
C PHE A 121 -26.82 -12.02 21.32
N LEU A 122 -25.66 -11.80 20.72
CA LEU A 122 -24.41 -12.46 21.05
C LEU A 122 -23.62 -11.58 22.01
N GLU A 123 -23.61 -11.93 23.30
CA GLU A 123 -22.99 -11.11 24.32
C GLU A 123 -21.51 -11.47 24.52
N THR A 124 -20.64 -10.46 24.46
CA THR A 124 -19.21 -10.64 24.71
C THR A 124 -18.89 -10.68 26.22
N ALA A 125 -17.68 -11.11 26.58
CA ALA A 125 -17.22 -11.16 27.97
C ALA A 125 -16.39 -9.91 28.33
N GLY A 126 -16.59 -9.28 29.48
CA GLY A 126 -15.81 -8.11 29.87
C GLY A 126 -15.97 -6.90 28.92
N GLY A 127 -14.89 -6.16 28.68
CA GLY A 127 -14.85 -5.02 27.75
C GLY A 127 -14.28 -5.36 26.36
N VAL A 128 -14.27 -4.40 25.44
CA VAL A 128 -13.80 -4.56 24.03
C VAL A 128 -12.47 -5.31 23.88
N HIS A 129 -11.44 -4.92 24.64
CA HIS A 129 -10.11 -5.56 24.60
C HIS A 129 -9.89 -6.61 25.68
N SER A 130 -10.95 -7.06 26.35
CA SER A 130 -10.81 -8.20 27.27
C SER A 130 -10.41 -9.44 26.46
N PRO A 131 -9.34 -10.15 26.86
CA PRO A 131 -8.86 -11.31 26.13
C PRO A 131 -9.86 -12.47 26.23
N GLY A 132 -10.09 -13.13 25.09
CA GLY A 132 -10.79 -14.41 25.01
C GLY A 132 -9.98 -15.56 25.61
N PRO A 133 -10.47 -16.81 25.53
CA PRO A 133 -9.82 -17.97 26.14
C PRO A 133 -8.36 -18.19 25.69
N SER A 134 -8.09 -17.96 24.40
CA SER A 134 -6.77 -18.09 23.76
C SER A 134 -5.79 -16.96 24.12
N GLY A 135 -6.28 -15.86 24.68
CA GLY A 135 -5.52 -14.63 24.90
C GLY A 135 -5.69 -13.56 23.82
N THR A 136 -6.27 -13.87 22.66
CA THR A 136 -6.62 -12.86 21.63
C THR A 136 -7.65 -11.88 22.18
N THR A 137 -7.50 -10.58 21.89
CA THR A 137 -8.51 -9.59 22.32
C THR A 137 -9.85 -9.91 21.66
N GLN A 138 -10.98 -9.73 22.36
CA GLN A 138 -12.28 -10.07 21.78
C GLN A 138 -12.62 -9.25 20.53
N ALA A 139 -12.18 -8.00 20.46
CA ALA A 139 -12.34 -7.16 19.29
C ALA A 139 -11.66 -7.74 18.03
N ASP A 140 -10.50 -8.39 18.19
CA ASP A 140 -9.79 -9.09 17.11
C ASP A 140 -10.42 -10.48 16.85
N LEU A 141 -10.70 -11.25 17.92
CA LEU A 141 -11.29 -12.60 17.84
C LEU A 141 -12.58 -12.62 17.01
N TYR A 142 -13.50 -11.69 17.27
CA TYR A 142 -14.81 -11.70 16.62
C TYR A 142 -14.88 -10.87 15.33
N ALA A 143 -13.78 -10.23 14.91
CA ALA A 143 -13.75 -9.45 13.66
C ALA A 143 -14.21 -10.25 12.42
N PRO A 144 -13.85 -11.55 12.25
CA PRO A 144 -14.29 -12.34 11.10
C PRO A 144 -15.81 -12.55 11.00
N LEU A 145 -16.54 -12.47 12.12
CA LEU A 145 -18.00 -12.66 12.12
C LEU A 145 -18.74 -11.51 11.42
N ARG A 146 -18.16 -10.30 11.38
CA ARG A 146 -18.77 -9.08 10.80
C ARG A 146 -20.26 -8.89 11.16
N ALA A 147 -20.64 -9.31 12.36
CA ALA A 147 -21.95 -9.04 12.92
C ALA A 147 -22.00 -7.59 13.45
N PRO A 148 -23.08 -6.83 13.19
CA PRO A 148 -23.24 -5.48 13.72
C PRO A 148 -23.19 -5.47 15.25
N VAL A 149 -22.76 -4.34 15.81
CA VAL A 149 -22.50 -4.18 17.25
C VAL A 149 -23.51 -3.22 17.88
N VAL A 150 -24.05 -3.63 19.03
CA VAL A 150 -24.65 -2.75 20.04
C VAL A 150 -23.61 -2.55 21.14
N LEU A 151 -23.20 -1.30 21.37
CA LEU A 151 -22.19 -0.98 22.38
C LEU A 151 -22.86 -0.44 23.65
N VAL A 152 -22.65 -1.13 24.76
CA VAL A 152 -23.07 -0.68 26.09
C VAL A 152 -22.00 0.26 26.66
N GLY A 153 -22.31 1.55 26.69
CA GLY A 153 -21.47 2.61 27.24
C GLY A 153 -21.53 2.68 28.77
N ASP A 154 -20.66 3.52 29.35
CA ASP A 154 -20.57 3.71 30.80
C ASP A 154 -21.22 5.03 31.23
N SER A 155 -22.20 4.94 32.13
CA SER A 155 -22.93 6.08 32.69
C SER A 155 -22.17 6.77 33.83
N LYS A 156 -21.16 6.11 34.42
CA LYS A 156 -20.41 6.59 35.58
C LYS A 156 -19.38 7.67 35.20
N LEU A 157 -18.74 8.29 36.20
CA LEU A 157 -17.67 9.26 35.99
C LEU A 157 -16.52 8.65 35.18
N GLY A 158 -16.07 9.35 34.13
CA GLY A 158 -15.08 8.84 33.17
C GLY A 158 -15.68 8.04 32.01
N GLY A 159 -16.96 7.71 32.09
CA GLY A 159 -17.65 6.85 31.14
C GLY A 159 -17.78 7.41 29.72
N ILE A 160 -17.77 8.75 29.56
CA ILE A 160 -17.70 9.39 28.23
C ILE A 160 -16.45 8.94 27.47
N SER A 161 -15.28 9.12 28.08
CA SER A 161 -13.99 8.75 27.46
C SER A 161 -13.93 7.25 27.20
N GLN A 162 -14.36 6.44 28.18
CA GLN A 162 -14.34 4.99 28.05
C GLN A 162 -15.22 4.51 26.90
N THR A 163 -16.42 5.08 26.74
CA THR A 163 -17.34 4.72 25.66
C THR A 163 -16.78 5.11 24.30
N ILE A 164 -16.19 6.31 24.16
CA ILE A 164 -15.56 6.76 22.91
C ILE A 164 -14.36 5.87 22.55
N SER A 165 -13.47 5.59 23.50
CA SER A 165 -12.29 4.73 23.24
C SER A 165 -12.67 3.29 22.88
N ALA A 166 -13.75 2.76 23.47
CA ALA A 166 -14.31 1.46 23.09
C ALA A 166 -14.87 1.47 21.66
N TYR A 167 -15.62 2.52 21.30
CA TYR A 167 -16.12 2.73 19.95
C TYR A 167 -15.00 2.81 18.91
N GLU A 168 -13.99 3.66 19.14
CA GLU A 168 -12.84 3.83 18.23
C GLU A 168 -12.07 2.51 18.05
N SER A 169 -11.88 1.76 19.14
CA SER A 169 -11.22 0.46 19.12
C SER A 169 -11.93 -0.57 18.24
N LEU A 170 -13.26 -0.59 18.27
CA LEU A 170 -14.10 -1.45 17.43
C LEU A 170 -14.09 -0.99 15.97
N ARG A 171 -14.23 0.32 15.72
CA ARG A 171 -14.18 0.90 14.37
C ARG A 171 -12.87 0.62 13.67
N MET A 172 -11.75 0.74 14.37
CA MET A 172 -10.41 0.44 13.86
C MET A 172 -10.19 -1.02 13.47
N ARG A 173 -11.09 -1.93 13.88
CA ARG A 173 -11.09 -3.35 13.52
C ARG A 173 -12.19 -3.72 12.52
N GLY A 174 -12.86 -2.73 11.93
CA GLY A 174 -13.88 -2.93 10.90
C GLY A 174 -15.25 -3.36 11.42
N HIS A 175 -15.52 -3.19 12.73
CA HIS A 175 -16.86 -3.41 13.28
C HIS A 175 -17.80 -2.26 12.94
N ASP A 176 -19.07 -2.57 12.68
CA ASP A 176 -20.13 -1.60 12.50
C ASP A 176 -20.95 -1.46 13.78
N ILE A 177 -20.78 -0.33 14.48
CA ILE A 177 -21.57 -0.01 15.68
C ILE A 177 -22.88 0.65 15.20
N GLU A 178 -24.00 0.01 15.48
CA GLU A 178 -25.33 0.43 15.02
C GLU A 178 -26.10 1.24 16.07
N SER A 179 -25.83 1.01 17.36
CA SER A 179 -26.44 1.71 18.48
C SER A 179 -25.54 1.69 19.71
N ILE A 180 -25.69 2.71 20.56
CA ILE A 180 -25.03 2.82 21.86
C ILE A 180 -26.10 2.92 22.94
N LEU A 181 -26.02 2.03 23.93
CA LEU A 181 -26.93 1.97 25.07
C LEU A 181 -26.18 2.31 26.35
N LEU A 182 -26.77 3.09 27.25
CA LEU A 182 -26.21 3.32 28.58
C LEU A 182 -27.32 3.64 29.59
N PHE A 183 -27.04 3.47 30.87
CA PHE A 183 -28.01 3.85 31.89
C PHE A 183 -28.16 5.36 31.98
N GLN A 184 -29.37 5.80 32.29
CA GLN A 184 -29.67 7.20 32.56
C GLN A 184 -29.20 7.56 33.97
N ASP A 185 -27.99 8.11 34.04
CA ASP A 185 -27.45 8.71 35.25
C ASP A 185 -27.76 10.21 35.24
N MET A 186 -28.59 10.67 36.18
CA MET A 186 -29.00 12.07 36.32
C MET A 186 -27.96 12.96 37.00
N LYS A 187 -26.89 12.38 37.55
CA LYS A 187 -25.80 13.09 38.21
C LYS A 187 -24.72 13.52 37.22
N TYR A 188 -24.31 12.63 36.31
CA TYR A 188 -23.26 12.92 35.31
C TYR A 188 -23.83 13.23 33.93
N GLU A 189 -25.02 12.71 33.61
CA GLU A 189 -25.71 12.96 32.34
C GLU A 189 -24.87 12.67 31.09
N ASN A 190 -23.93 11.70 31.18
CA ASN A 190 -23.00 11.32 30.10
C ASN A 190 -23.73 11.11 28.75
N TYR A 191 -24.94 10.55 28.80
CA TYR A 191 -25.75 10.27 27.63
C TYR A 191 -26.07 11.51 26.78
N GLN A 192 -26.19 12.70 27.38
CA GLN A 192 -26.48 13.94 26.65
C GLN A 192 -25.31 14.30 25.74
N TYR A 193 -24.10 14.31 26.31
CA TYR A 193 -22.88 14.57 25.55
C TYR A 193 -22.65 13.51 24.47
N LEU A 194 -22.78 12.23 24.83
CA LEU A 194 -22.56 11.13 23.89
C LEU A 194 -23.56 11.17 22.73
N ARG A 195 -24.82 11.53 22.98
CA ARG A 195 -25.84 11.68 21.93
C ARG A 195 -25.43 12.74 20.91
N ASP A 196 -24.99 13.91 21.36
CA ASP A 196 -24.54 14.98 20.46
C ASP A 196 -23.25 14.61 19.72
N TYR A 197 -22.34 13.91 20.39
CA TYR A 197 -21.08 13.45 19.82
C TYR A 197 -21.32 12.44 18.69
N PHE A 198 -22.12 11.40 18.94
CA PHE A 198 -22.38 10.33 17.97
C PHE A 198 -23.40 10.71 16.89
N ALA A 199 -24.26 11.68 17.14
CA ALA A 199 -25.09 12.28 16.09
C ALA A 199 -24.25 12.89 14.97
N LYS A 200 -23.13 13.54 15.32
CA LYS A 200 -22.19 14.15 14.35
C LYS A 200 -21.34 13.11 13.60
N LEU A 201 -21.03 11.97 14.23
CA LEU A 201 -20.19 10.90 13.69
C LEU A 201 -20.96 9.85 12.86
N GLY A 202 -21.93 10.30 12.05
CA GLY A 202 -22.70 9.42 11.16
C GLY A 202 -24.04 8.94 11.73
N GLY A 203 -24.60 9.66 12.70
CA GLY A 203 -25.96 9.44 13.18
C GLY A 203 -26.16 8.11 13.90
N ILE A 204 -25.20 7.68 14.72
CA ILE A 204 -25.36 6.52 15.60
C ILE A 204 -26.26 6.92 16.77
N SER A 205 -27.28 6.12 17.08
CA SER A 205 -28.21 6.45 18.16
C SER A 205 -27.56 6.21 19.53
N VAL A 206 -27.86 7.10 20.47
CA VAL A 206 -27.49 6.96 21.88
C VAL A 206 -28.77 6.97 22.70
N ASP A 207 -29.12 5.78 23.17
CA ASP A 207 -30.37 5.49 23.86
C ASP A 207 -30.12 5.11 25.31
N THR A 208 -31.08 5.43 26.18
CA THR A 208 -30.92 5.24 27.62
C THR A 208 -32.12 4.55 28.23
N VAL A 209 -31.86 3.78 29.28
CA VAL A 209 -32.88 3.25 30.20
C VAL A 209 -32.54 3.68 31.63
N PRO A 210 -33.51 3.79 32.55
CA PRO A 210 -33.21 4.09 33.95
C PRO A 210 -32.21 3.10 34.55
N GLU A 211 -31.42 3.52 35.54
CA GLU A 211 -30.56 2.61 36.29
C GLU A 211 -31.36 1.48 36.95
N PRO A 212 -30.82 0.25 36.99
CA PRO A 212 -31.47 -0.83 37.73
C PRO A 212 -31.53 -0.48 39.21
N PRO A 213 -32.56 -0.95 39.93
CA PRO A 213 -32.67 -0.72 41.37
C PRO A 213 -31.49 -1.38 42.12
N SER A 214 -31.17 -0.84 43.30
CA SER A 214 -30.14 -1.40 44.17
C SER A 214 -30.54 -2.78 44.68
N ARG A 215 -29.61 -3.72 44.65
CA ARG A 215 -29.82 -5.10 45.12
C ARG A 215 -30.34 -5.14 46.56
N LEU A 216 -31.40 -5.91 46.80
CA LEU A 216 -31.97 -6.13 48.13
C LEU A 216 -31.38 -7.38 48.81
N ASP A 217 -31.33 -7.40 50.13
CA ASP A 217 -30.83 -8.55 50.91
C ASP A 217 -31.74 -9.78 50.79
N ASN A 218 -33.05 -9.56 50.63
CA ASN A 218 -34.02 -10.63 50.42
C ASN A 218 -34.08 -11.00 48.93
N GLU A 219 -33.58 -12.18 48.59
CA GLU A 219 -33.51 -12.68 47.20
C GLU A 219 -34.87 -12.68 46.47
N LYS A 220 -35.97 -12.98 47.16
CA LYS A 220 -37.30 -13.00 46.52
C LYS A 220 -37.79 -11.61 46.18
N GLU A 221 -37.58 -10.67 47.09
CA GLU A 221 -37.96 -9.26 46.89
C GLU A 221 -37.07 -8.62 45.82
N ASP A 222 -35.78 -8.92 45.82
CA ASP A 222 -34.81 -8.50 44.80
C ASP A 222 -35.22 -8.96 43.39
N ILE A 223 -35.57 -10.25 43.27
CA ILE A 223 -36.04 -10.83 42.00
C ILE A 223 -37.31 -10.13 41.52
N GLU A 224 -38.28 -9.87 42.40
CA GLU A 224 -39.53 -9.24 42.00
C GLU A 224 -39.32 -7.78 41.59
N GLN A 225 -38.51 -7.03 42.33
CA GLN A 225 -38.13 -5.66 41.98
C GLN A 225 -37.43 -5.59 40.61
N MET A 226 -36.52 -6.52 40.33
CA MET A 226 -35.85 -6.59 39.02
C MET A 226 -36.82 -6.97 37.88
N LYS A 227 -37.82 -7.83 38.13
CA LYS A 227 -38.88 -8.10 37.13
C LYS A 227 -39.71 -6.87 36.82
N GLU A 228 -40.08 -6.08 37.83
CA GLU A 228 -40.79 -4.81 37.63
C GLU A 228 -39.96 -3.81 36.81
N TYR A 229 -38.65 -3.75 37.07
CA TYR A 229 -37.70 -2.97 36.28
C TYR A 229 -37.66 -3.40 34.80
N TYR A 230 -37.56 -4.70 34.51
CA TYR A 230 -37.60 -5.20 33.13
C TYR A 230 -38.97 -5.06 32.46
N ALA A 231 -40.06 -5.12 33.22
CA ALA A 231 -41.40 -4.89 32.71
C ALA A 231 -41.59 -3.45 32.23
N SER A 232 -41.04 -2.48 32.97
CA SER A 232 -41.13 -1.03 32.69
C SER A 232 -40.08 -0.51 31.71
N SER A 233 -38.96 -1.22 31.53
CA SER A 233 -37.94 -0.87 30.53
C SER A 233 -38.43 -1.09 29.10
N ASN A 234 -38.17 -0.13 28.21
CA ASN A 234 -38.57 -0.18 26.80
C ASN A 234 -37.46 0.33 25.88
N VAL A 235 -37.10 -0.49 24.89
CA VAL A 235 -36.14 -0.17 23.81
C VAL A 235 -36.66 -0.55 22.43
N ASP A 236 -37.99 -0.56 22.24
CA ASP A 236 -38.63 -1.01 21.00
C ASP A 236 -38.17 -0.18 19.78
N HIS A 237 -37.95 1.12 19.97
CA HIS A 237 -37.41 2.01 18.93
C HIS A 237 -35.97 1.65 18.54
N VAL A 238 -35.17 1.13 19.47
CA VAL A 238 -33.82 0.62 19.20
C VAL A 238 -33.91 -0.60 18.29
N LEU A 239 -34.78 -1.56 18.61
CA LEU A 239 -34.98 -2.75 17.76
C LEU A 239 -35.47 -2.38 16.35
N GLU A 240 -36.35 -1.40 16.23
CA GLU A 240 -36.79 -0.89 14.92
C GLU A 240 -35.63 -0.27 14.12
N ALA A 241 -34.78 0.51 14.78
CA ALA A 241 -33.61 1.10 14.16
C ALA A 241 -32.59 0.03 13.71
N LEU A 242 -32.33 -0.99 14.55
CA LEU A 242 -31.44 -2.11 14.23
C LEU A 242 -31.98 -2.94 13.05
N ASP A 243 -33.28 -3.28 13.04
CA ASP A 243 -33.90 -4.03 11.93
C ASP A 243 -33.86 -3.23 10.62
N LYS A 244 -34.10 -1.92 10.69
CA LYS A 244 -33.99 -1.02 9.54
C LYS A 244 -32.55 -1.02 8.99
N ARG A 245 -31.54 -0.83 9.83
CA ARG A 245 -30.12 -0.83 9.41
C ARG A 245 -29.70 -2.18 8.81
N GLY A 246 -30.14 -3.29 9.38
CA GLY A 246 -29.90 -4.63 8.84
C GLY A 246 -30.49 -4.79 7.43
N LYS A 247 -31.74 -4.38 7.23
CA LYS A 247 -32.40 -4.37 5.90
C LYS A 247 -31.68 -3.46 4.90
N GLU A 248 -31.24 -2.29 5.34
CA GLU A 248 -30.45 -1.36 4.52
C GLU A 248 -29.08 -1.93 4.13
N ARG A 249 -28.38 -2.63 5.04
CA ARG A 249 -27.12 -3.32 4.75
C ARG A 249 -27.32 -4.36 3.65
N ILE A 250 -28.33 -5.23 3.78
CA ILE A 250 -28.63 -6.27 2.78
C ILE A 250 -28.97 -5.63 1.43
N SER A 251 -29.88 -4.65 1.42
CA SER A 251 -30.27 -3.94 0.20
C SER A 251 -29.08 -3.24 -0.48
N ARG A 252 -28.19 -2.63 0.30
CA ARG A 252 -26.96 -2.01 -0.20
C ARG A 252 -26.08 -3.05 -0.88
N LEU A 253 -25.76 -4.15 -0.21
CA LEU A 253 -24.91 -5.23 -0.75
C LEU A 253 -25.48 -5.81 -2.05
N GLU A 254 -26.77 -6.12 -2.08
CA GLU A 254 -27.45 -6.70 -3.24
C GLU A 254 -27.50 -5.75 -4.44
N SER A 255 -27.48 -4.45 -4.18
CA SER A 255 -27.45 -3.43 -5.23
C SER A 255 -26.04 -3.12 -5.75
N MET A 256 -24.97 -3.57 -5.08
CA MET A 256 -23.59 -3.15 -5.39
C MET A 256 -23.19 -3.48 -6.82
N SER A 257 -23.39 -4.72 -7.26
CA SER A 257 -22.96 -5.16 -8.59
C SER A 257 -23.71 -4.43 -9.72
N SER A 258 -25.02 -4.24 -9.57
CA SER A 258 -25.85 -3.49 -10.53
C SER A 258 -25.50 -2.00 -10.62
N LYS A 259 -25.15 -1.38 -9.49
CA LYS A 259 -24.66 0.00 -9.48
C LYS A 259 -23.27 0.09 -10.10
N ALA A 260 -22.38 -0.83 -9.71
CA ALA A 260 -21.01 -0.88 -10.21
C ALA A 260 -20.94 -1.06 -11.73
N SER A 261 -21.75 -1.96 -12.31
CA SER A 261 -21.79 -2.18 -13.76
C SER A 261 -22.22 -0.96 -14.57
N LYS A 262 -22.86 0.04 -13.93
CA LYS A 262 -23.31 1.28 -14.56
C LYS A 262 -22.36 2.45 -14.31
N SER A 263 -21.61 2.40 -13.22
CA SER A 263 -20.92 3.58 -12.68
C SER A 263 -19.41 3.44 -12.63
N ILE A 264 -18.84 2.24 -12.74
CA ILE A 264 -17.40 2.01 -12.63
C ILE A 264 -16.81 1.63 -13.98
N TRP A 265 -15.70 2.30 -14.33
CA TRP A 265 -14.83 1.88 -15.42
C TRP A 265 -13.64 1.10 -14.83
N TYR A 266 -13.71 -0.23 -14.93
CA TYR A 266 -12.66 -1.12 -14.42
C TYR A 266 -11.40 -1.15 -15.30
N PRO A 267 -10.20 -1.18 -14.69
CA PRO A 267 -8.94 -1.43 -15.41
C PRO A 267 -8.92 -2.87 -15.96
N PHE A 268 -8.21 -3.07 -17.07
CA PHE A 268 -8.01 -4.38 -17.73
C PHE A 268 -9.27 -5.23 -17.96
N THR A 269 -10.41 -4.57 -18.16
CA THR A 269 -11.69 -5.27 -18.29
C THR A 269 -12.43 -4.79 -19.54
N GLN A 270 -12.88 -5.73 -20.38
CA GLN A 270 -13.76 -5.43 -21.51
C GLN A 270 -15.16 -5.07 -20.99
N GLN A 271 -15.44 -3.77 -20.83
CA GLN A 271 -16.65 -3.28 -20.18
C GLN A 271 -17.95 -3.77 -20.79
N LYS A 272 -17.99 -4.02 -22.11
CA LYS A 272 -19.20 -4.53 -22.78
C LYS A 272 -19.56 -5.96 -22.38
N LEU A 273 -18.63 -6.71 -21.79
CA LEU A 273 -18.84 -8.06 -21.27
C LEU A 273 -19.10 -8.06 -19.76
N VAL A 274 -18.95 -6.91 -19.08
CA VAL A 274 -19.23 -6.78 -17.66
C VAL A 274 -20.71 -6.55 -17.46
N THR A 275 -21.28 -7.35 -16.57
CA THR A 275 -22.70 -7.35 -16.23
C THR A 275 -22.84 -7.44 -14.71
N ALA A 276 -24.02 -7.12 -14.19
CA ALA A 276 -24.26 -7.17 -12.75
C ALA A 276 -24.06 -8.58 -12.15
N ASP A 277 -24.23 -9.64 -12.94
CA ASP A 277 -24.04 -11.04 -12.53
C ASP A 277 -22.58 -11.51 -12.59
N THR A 278 -21.70 -10.82 -13.32
CA THR A 278 -20.27 -11.14 -13.37
C THR A 278 -19.43 -10.37 -12.35
N ILE A 279 -20.00 -9.31 -11.75
CA ILE A 279 -19.34 -8.55 -10.67
C ILE A 279 -19.62 -9.21 -9.32
N SER A 280 -18.55 -9.60 -8.63
CA SER A 280 -18.63 -10.08 -7.24
C SER A 280 -18.73 -8.91 -6.26
N ALA A 281 -19.77 -8.87 -5.43
CA ALA A 281 -19.88 -7.90 -4.35
C ALA A 281 -19.16 -8.43 -3.10
N ILE A 282 -18.08 -7.75 -2.70
CA ILE A 282 -17.27 -8.08 -1.52
C ILE A 282 -17.73 -7.20 -0.35
N ASP A 283 -18.18 -7.80 0.74
CA ASP A 283 -18.58 -7.07 1.97
C ASP A 283 -17.34 -6.73 2.83
N SER A 284 -16.40 -7.66 2.93
CA SER A 284 -15.23 -7.55 3.79
C SER A 284 -14.12 -8.54 3.41
N ALA A 285 -12.98 -8.42 4.09
CA ALA A 285 -11.85 -9.32 3.93
C ALA A 285 -11.11 -9.46 5.26
N HIS A 286 -10.60 -10.66 5.56
CA HIS A 286 -9.81 -10.95 6.76
C HIS A 286 -8.87 -12.13 6.51
N GLY A 287 -7.59 -12.00 6.88
CA GLY A 287 -6.59 -12.99 6.53
C GLY A 287 -6.48 -13.14 5.01
N ASP A 288 -6.49 -14.36 4.48
CA ASP A 288 -6.37 -14.59 3.03
C ASP A 288 -7.73 -14.70 2.30
N TYR A 289 -8.82 -14.25 2.92
CA TYR A 289 -10.18 -14.49 2.42
C TYR A 289 -11.03 -13.21 2.37
N PHE A 290 -11.84 -13.13 1.33
CA PHE A 290 -12.97 -12.21 1.22
C PHE A 290 -14.24 -12.83 1.83
N GLN A 291 -15.19 -11.99 2.21
CA GLN A 291 -16.59 -12.36 2.42
C GLN A 291 -17.40 -11.80 1.26
N VAL A 292 -17.87 -12.69 0.38
CA VAL A 292 -18.54 -12.35 -0.87
C VAL A 292 -20.03 -12.61 -0.74
N LEU A 293 -20.84 -11.71 -1.29
CA LEU A 293 -22.28 -11.86 -1.38
C LEU A 293 -22.65 -13.06 -2.27
N ASN A 294 -23.44 -13.98 -1.71
CA ASN A 294 -24.14 -15.04 -2.43
C ASN A 294 -25.63 -15.01 -2.05
N PRO A 295 -26.49 -14.37 -2.86
CA PRO A 295 -27.91 -14.22 -2.52
C PRO A 295 -28.70 -15.54 -2.67
N LYS A 296 -28.08 -16.62 -3.17
CA LYS A 296 -28.73 -17.91 -3.39
C LYS A 296 -28.66 -18.82 -2.16
N THR A 297 -27.84 -18.49 -1.17
CA THR A 297 -27.68 -19.26 0.08
C THR A 297 -28.45 -18.61 1.23
N PRO A 298 -28.86 -19.39 2.25
CA PRO A 298 -29.56 -18.83 3.42
C PRO A 298 -28.73 -17.77 4.17
N ASN A 299 -27.44 -18.06 4.41
CA ASN A 299 -26.46 -17.05 4.76
C ASN A 299 -26.04 -16.34 3.47
N LEU A 300 -26.15 -15.01 3.45
CA LEU A 300 -25.89 -14.21 2.26
C LEU A 300 -24.40 -13.99 2.01
N LEU A 301 -23.51 -14.31 2.95
CA LEU A 301 -22.06 -14.15 2.79
C LEU A 301 -21.37 -15.51 2.80
N GLN A 302 -20.30 -15.62 2.02
CA GLN A 302 -19.45 -16.81 1.99
C GLN A 302 -17.97 -16.43 1.86
N PRO A 303 -17.06 -17.21 2.46
CA PRO A 303 -15.63 -17.00 2.31
C PRO A 303 -15.18 -17.32 0.88
N ALA A 304 -14.31 -16.49 0.32
CA ALA A 304 -13.62 -16.75 -0.94
C ALA A 304 -12.12 -16.49 -0.77
N PHE A 305 -11.29 -17.48 -1.08
CA PHE A 305 -9.84 -17.35 -0.97
C PHE A 305 -9.30 -16.37 -2.02
N ASP A 306 -8.50 -15.41 -1.59
CA ASP A 306 -7.83 -14.47 -2.48
C ASP A 306 -6.57 -15.09 -3.10
N GLY A 307 -6.78 -16.00 -4.06
CA GLY A 307 -5.70 -16.65 -4.79
C GLY A 307 -4.87 -15.70 -5.66
N SER A 308 -5.38 -14.49 -5.92
CA SER A 308 -4.68 -13.45 -6.66
C SER A 308 -3.82 -12.56 -5.75
N ALA A 309 -3.98 -12.69 -4.42
CA ALA A 309 -3.42 -11.79 -3.43
C ALA A 309 -3.72 -10.31 -3.76
N SER A 310 -4.96 -10.00 -4.17
CA SER A 310 -5.43 -8.71 -4.69
C SER A 310 -4.38 -8.06 -5.59
N TRP A 311 -4.11 -8.71 -6.73
CA TRP A 311 -3.10 -8.28 -7.69
C TRP A 311 -1.67 -8.31 -7.12
N TRP A 312 -1.35 -9.39 -6.42
CA TRP A 312 -0.05 -9.67 -5.81
C TRP A 312 0.42 -8.62 -4.80
N SER A 313 -0.49 -7.83 -4.24
CA SER A 313 -0.22 -6.82 -3.22
C SER A 313 -0.25 -7.40 -1.80
N GLN A 314 -1.09 -8.42 -1.56
CA GLN A 314 -1.30 -9.01 -0.24
C GLN A 314 -0.15 -9.93 0.17
N GLY A 315 0.18 -9.89 1.47
CA GLY A 315 1.20 -10.76 2.09
C GLY A 315 1.12 -10.89 3.61
N LEU A 316 0.44 -9.96 4.30
CA LEU A 316 0.24 -10.00 5.76
C LEU A 316 -1.20 -10.29 6.16
N GLY A 317 -2.03 -10.68 5.18
CA GLY A 317 -3.47 -10.86 5.30
C GLY A 317 -4.26 -9.54 5.28
N HIS A 318 -5.48 -9.63 4.76
CA HIS A 318 -6.47 -8.57 4.79
C HIS A 318 -6.85 -8.20 6.23
N ALA A 319 -7.13 -6.90 6.44
CA ALA A 319 -7.57 -6.34 7.73
C ALA A 319 -6.65 -6.63 8.92
N ASN A 320 -5.32 -6.69 8.70
CA ASN A 320 -4.34 -6.86 9.77
C ASN A 320 -4.39 -5.69 10.78
N SER A 321 -4.79 -5.95 12.02
CA SER A 321 -5.03 -4.90 13.02
C SER A 321 -3.77 -4.09 13.39
N ARG A 322 -2.57 -4.68 13.29
CA ARG A 322 -1.31 -3.95 13.53
C ARG A 322 -1.05 -2.93 12.42
N LEU A 323 -1.27 -3.31 11.16
CA LEU A 323 -1.15 -2.39 10.02
C LEU A 323 -2.19 -1.28 10.08
N THR A 324 -3.45 -1.62 10.40
CA THR A 324 -4.53 -0.64 10.53
C THR A 324 -4.22 0.40 11.62
N LEU A 325 -3.76 -0.03 12.78
CA LEU A 325 -3.35 0.88 13.87
C LEU A 325 -2.14 1.75 13.47
N ALA A 326 -1.15 1.19 12.77
CA ALA A 326 -0.01 1.95 12.28
C ALA A 326 -0.44 3.04 11.28
N ALA A 327 -1.35 2.72 10.36
CA ALA A 327 -1.88 3.66 9.38
C ALA A 327 -2.70 4.77 10.03
N ALA A 328 -3.59 4.45 10.99
CA ALA A 328 -4.35 5.49 11.70
C ALA A 328 -3.45 6.38 12.56
N TYR A 329 -2.43 5.83 13.21
CA TYR A 329 -1.44 6.63 13.92
C TYR A 329 -0.71 7.59 12.98
N ALA A 330 -0.25 7.10 11.82
CA ALA A 330 0.41 7.94 10.82
C ALA A 330 -0.53 9.03 10.28
N ALA A 331 -1.78 8.69 9.98
CA ALA A 331 -2.79 9.64 9.53
C ALA A 331 -3.08 10.73 10.58
N GLY A 332 -3.24 10.35 11.85
CA GLY A 332 -3.49 11.29 12.94
C GLY A 332 -2.29 12.17 13.29
N ARG A 333 -1.06 11.66 13.12
CA ARG A 333 0.17 12.40 13.42
C ARG A 333 0.64 13.32 12.29
N TYR A 334 0.53 12.87 11.04
CA TYR A 334 1.16 13.54 9.90
C TYR A 334 0.15 13.97 8.83
N GLY A 335 -0.92 13.22 8.61
CA GLY A 335 -1.69 13.36 7.36
C GLY A 335 -0.77 13.18 6.16
N HIS A 336 -0.70 14.19 5.29
CA HIS A 336 0.31 14.31 4.25
C HIS A 336 1.12 15.60 4.45
N VAL A 337 2.45 15.47 4.46
CA VAL A 337 3.39 16.60 4.58
C VAL A 337 4.30 16.63 3.35
N MET A 338 4.76 17.83 2.97
CA MET A 338 5.72 18.00 1.87
C MET A 338 6.98 17.17 2.14
N PHE A 339 7.48 16.46 1.12
CA PHE A 339 8.69 15.63 1.23
C PHE A 339 9.94 16.28 0.60
N ALA A 340 9.77 17.18 -0.37
CA ALA A 340 10.90 17.91 -0.95
C ALA A 340 11.61 18.72 0.13
N GLU A 341 12.91 18.47 0.30
CA GLU A 341 13.78 19.11 1.31
C GLU A 341 13.31 18.93 2.77
N ALA A 342 12.42 17.96 3.01
CA ALA A 342 11.87 17.66 4.32
C ALA A 342 11.99 16.17 4.63
N ILE A 343 11.97 15.84 5.92
CA ILE A 343 12.06 14.46 6.36
C ILE A 343 11.10 14.21 7.53
N HIS A 344 10.57 13.00 7.57
CA HIS A 344 9.78 12.49 8.68
C HIS A 344 10.16 11.05 9.00
N GLU A 345 9.99 10.69 10.27
CA GLU A 345 10.43 9.41 10.84
C GLU A 345 10.05 8.17 10.00
N PRO A 346 8.79 7.99 9.53
CA PRO A 346 8.45 6.79 8.77
C PRO A 346 9.20 6.63 7.44
N ALA A 347 9.55 7.74 6.77
CA ALA A 347 10.29 7.68 5.52
C ALA A 347 11.78 7.40 5.75
N LEU A 348 12.38 7.98 6.79
CA LEU A 348 13.78 7.67 7.11
C LEU A 348 13.92 6.21 7.53
N ALA A 349 13.08 5.73 8.44
CA ALA A 349 13.10 4.35 8.91
C ALA A 349 12.87 3.33 7.77
N LEU A 350 11.97 3.63 6.83
CA LEU A 350 11.75 2.79 5.67
C LEU A 350 12.98 2.75 4.76
N ALA A 351 13.61 3.89 4.48
CA ALA A 351 14.82 3.94 3.66
C ALA A 351 15.96 3.11 4.28
N GLU A 352 16.22 3.27 5.58
CA GLU A 352 17.25 2.51 6.31
C GLU A 352 16.95 1.00 6.30
N MET A 353 15.69 0.61 6.50
CA MET A 353 15.27 -0.78 6.46
C MET A 353 15.45 -1.41 5.08
N LEU A 354 15.10 -0.68 4.02
CA LEU A 354 15.27 -1.14 2.63
C LEU A 354 16.75 -1.30 2.27
N LEU A 355 17.58 -0.29 2.55
CA LEU A 355 19.01 -0.34 2.27
C LEU A 355 19.70 -1.48 3.03
N LYS A 356 19.38 -1.65 4.33
CA LYS A 356 19.90 -2.74 5.14
C LYS A 356 19.41 -4.11 4.66
N GLY A 357 18.12 -4.23 4.36
CA GLY A 357 17.49 -5.50 3.97
C GLY A 357 17.92 -5.98 2.58
N ALA A 358 18.16 -5.06 1.65
CA ALA A 358 18.69 -5.37 0.33
C ALA A 358 20.07 -6.03 0.41
N ASN A 359 20.85 -5.71 1.46
CA ASN A 359 22.20 -6.24 1.67
C ASN A 359 23.09 -6.10 0.43
N ASN A 360 22.90 -5.00 -0.31
CA ASN A 360 23.64 -4.67 -1.52
C ASN A 360 24.58 -3.50 -1.18
N PRO A 361 25.91 -3.70 -1.17
CA PRO A 361 26.86 -2.67 -0.77
C PRO A 361 26.91 -1.47 -1.72
N ARG A 362 26.29 -1.57 -2.89
CA ARG A 362 26.21 -0.47 -3.87
C ARG A 362 25.14 0.55 -3.49
N PHE A 363 24.03 0.11 -2.89
CA PHE A 363 22.86 0.96 -2.63
C PHE A 363 23.11 1.95 -1.49
N SER A 364 22.73 3.21 -1.73
CA SER A 364 22.93 4.30 -0.78
C SER A 364 21.81 5.35 -0.78
N ARG A 365 20.86 5.25 -1.73
CA ARG A 365 19.76 6.21 -1.90
C ARG A 365 18.44 5.48 -2.12
N VAL A 366 17.36 6.07 -1.63
CA VAL A 366 15.98 5.62 -1.84
C VAL A 366 15.16 6.79 -2.35
N PHE A 367 14.52 6.62 -3.50
CA PHE A 367 13.58 7.57 -4.08
C PHE A 367 12.14 7.07 -3.86
N TYR A 368 11.23 7.96 -3.48
CA TYR A 368 9.82 7.63 -3.20
C TYR A 368 8.90 8.03 -4.36
N SER A 369 7.96 7.14 -4.71
CA SER A 369 6.92 7.39 -5.71
C SER A 369 5.63 6.64 -5.35
N ASP A 370 4.60 6.75 -6.20
CA ASP A 370 3.25 6.27 -5.82
C ASP A 370 3.00 4.78 -6.09
N ASN A 371 3.54 4.21 -7.17
CA ASN A 371 3.28 2.83 -7.59
C ASN A 371 4.42 2.27 -8.46
N GLY A 372 4.32 0.97 -8.79
CA GLY A 372 5.35 0.28 -9.56
C GLY A 372 5.68 0.95 -10.90
N SER A 373 4.68 1.39 -11.67
CA SER A 373 4.89 2.06 -12.96
C SER A 373 5.70 3.35 -12.82
N THR A 374 5.37 4.18 -11.82
CA THR A 374 6.12 5.43 -11.59
C THR A 374 7.52 5.16 -11.05
N GLY A 375 7.70 4.12 -10.23
CA GLY A 375 9.01 3.66 -9.78
C GLY A 375 9.90 3.16 -10.92
N CYS A 376 9.34 2.42 -11.86
CA CYS A 376 10.01 1.95 -13.07
C CYS A 376 10.43 3.12 -13.97
N GLU A 377 9.57 4.12 -14.17
CA GLU A 377 9.98 5.33 -14.93
C GLU A 377 11.11 6.11 -14.25
N VAL A 378 11.09 6.21 -12.92
CA VAL A 378 12.19 6.82 -12.16
C VAL A 378 13.48 6.03 -12.37
N ALA A 379 13.42 4.70 -12.27
CA ALA A 379 14.58 3.81 -12.47
C ALA A 379 15.19 3.95 -13.86
N VAL A 380 14.34 4.02 -14.89
CA VAL A 380 14.78 4.21 -16.29
C VAL A 380 15.40 5.59 -16.47
N LYS A 381 14.81 6.66 -15.93
CA LYS A 381 15.41 8.01 -15.97
C LYS A 381 16.79 8.03 -15.32
N MET A 382 16.95 7.39 -14.16
CA MET A 382 18.21 7.23 -13.46
C MET A 382 19.26 6.50 -14.31
N ALA A 383 18.90 5.35 -14.89
CA ALA A 383 19.81 4.55 -15.70
C ALA A 383 20.23 5.25 -17.00
N LEU A 384 19.25 5.75 -17.78
CA LEU A 384 19.52 6.40 -19.06
C LEU A 384 20.40 7.64 -18.88
N ARG A 385 20.18 8.42 -17.82
CA ARG A 385 21.02 9.57 -17.48
C ARG A 385 22.47 9.15 -17.22
N ALA A 386 22.67 8.17 -16.35
CA ALA A 386 24.01 7.67 -16.02
C ALA A 386 24.74 7.10 -17.25
N ALA A 387 24.05 6.32 -18.08
CA ALA A 387 24.60 5.77 -19.32
C ALA A 387 24.97 6.86 -20.33
N ARG A 388 24.06 7.81 -20.56
CA ARG A 388 24.28 8.95 -21.46
C ARG A 388 25.56 9.71 -21.11
N LEU A 389 25.76 10.00 -19.83
CA LEU A 389 26.94 10.71 -19.35
C LEU A 389 28.22 9.89 -19.58
N ARG A 390 28.21 8.60 -19.23
CA ARG A 390 29.39 7.73 -19.41
C ARG A 390 29.82 7.63 -20.86
N TYR A 391 28.86 7.50 -21.77
CA TYR A 391 29.14 7.26 -23.19
C TYR A 391 29.14 8.55 -24.04
N GLY A 392 28.94 9.71 -23.41
CA GLY A 392 28.98 11.02 -24.07
C GLY A 392 27.85 11.22 -25.09
N TRP A 393 26.69 10.63 -24.86
CA TRP A 393 25.54 10.73 -25.76
C TRP A 393 24.81 12.08 -25.58
N GLY A 394 24.28 12.60 -26.68
CA GLY A 394 23.51 13.84 -26.72
C GLY A 394 22.08 13.67 -26.18
N PRO A 395 21.35 14.78 -25.96
CA PRO A 395 19.96 14.74 -25.52
C PRO A 395 19.00 14.16 -26.58
N ASN A 396 19.38 14.21 -27.86
CA ASN A 396 18.58 13.73 -28.99
C ASN A 396 18.99 12.32 -29.45
N ASP A 397 19.91 11.67 -28.74
CA ASP A 397 20.31 10.30 -29.06
C ASP A 397 19.20 9.31 -28.67
N ASN A 398 18.80 8.45 -29.60
CA ASN A 398 17.85 7.38 -29.34
C ASN A 398 18.52 6.28 -28.53
N VAL A 399 18.25 6.26 -27.22
CA VAL A 399 18.78 5.26 -26.28
C VAL A 399 17.67 4.29 -25.87
N HIS A 400 17.92 3.00 -26.07
CA HIS A 400 16.96 1.92 -25.83
C HIS A 400 17.24 1.16 -24.52
N ILE A 401 16.33 0.24 -24.18
CA ILE A 401 16.41 -0.66 -23.03
C ILE A 401 16.71 -2.09 -23.50
N LEU A 402 17.53 -2.81 -22.76
CA LEU A 402 17.62 -4.27 -22.88
C LEU A 402 16.70 -4.90 -21.85
N GLY A 403 15.93 -5.92 -22.24
CA GLY A 403 15.07 -6.66 -21.32
C GLY A 403 14.81 -8.09 -21.78
N LEU A 404 13.85 -8.74 -21.14
CA LEU A 404 13.42 -10.09 -21.48
C LEU A 404 12.03 -10.04 -22.12
N LYS A 405 11.78 -10.91 -23.09
CA LYS A 405 10.44 -11.08 -23.66
C LYS A 405 9.41 -11.47 -22.59
N GLY A 406 8.19 -10.95 -22.68
CA GLY A 406 7.13 -11.16 -21.70
C GLY A 406 7.29 -10.42 -20.38
N SER A 407 8.32 -9.58 -20.22
CA SER A 407 8.46 -8.73 -19.01
C SER A 407 7.35 -7.68 -18.95
N TYR A 408 6.96 -7.31 -17.73
CA TYR A 408 5.98 -6.28 -17.45
C TYR A 408 6.51 -5.32 -16.39
N HIS A 409 6.47 -4.02 -16.68
CA HIS A 409 7.05 -2.98 -15.83
C HIS A 409 6.07 -1.89 -15.39
N GLY A 410 4.79 -2.03 -15.76
CA GLY A 410 3.75 -1.05 -15.46
C GLY A 410 3.09 -0.45 -16.69
N ASP A 411 2.09 0.40 -16.44
CA ASP A 411 1.14 0.86 -17.47
C ASP A 411 1.28 2.36 -17.82
N THR A 412 2.21 3.07 -17.18
CA THR A 412 2.55 4.43 -17.63
C THR A 412 3.42 4.34 -18.87
N ILE A 413 3.39 5.35 -19.74
CA ILE A 413 3.97 5.24 -21.09
C ILE A 413 5.46 4.89 -21.08
N GLY A 414 6.24 5.45 -20.15
CA GLY A 414 7.67 5.15 -20.05
C GLY A 414 7.93 3.72 -19.56
N ALA A 415 7.07 3.19 -18.70
CA ALA A 415 7.15 1.80 -18.25
C ALA A 415 6.73 0.83 -19.36
N MET A 416 5.68 1.15 -20.11
CA MET A 416 5.23 0.36 -21.27
C MET A 416 6.33 0.26 -22.34
N ASP A 417 7.01 1.37 -22.64
CA ASP A 417 8.11 1.43 -23.61
C ASP A 417 9.31 0.53 -23.25
N CYS A 418 9.40 0.05 -22.01
CA CYS A 418 10.44 -0.88 -21.55
C CYS A 418 10.07 -2.36 -21.78
N ALA A 419 8.83 -2.67 -22.14
CA ALA A 419 8.36 -4.02 -22.41
C ALA A 419 8.18 -4.26 -23.92
N GLU A 420 8.18 -5.53 -24.34
CA GLU A 420 7.93 -5.88 -25.75
C GLU A 420 6.47 -5.65 -26.15
N PRO A 421 6.16 -5.56 -27.45
CA PRO A 421 4.77 -5.49 -27.91
C PRO A 421 3.94 -6.67 -27.40
N CYS A 422 2.88 -6.37 -26.66
CA CYS A 422 1.98 -7.34 -26.05
C CYS A 422 0.56 -6.76 -25.87
N VAL A 423 -0.36 -7.58 -25.36
CA VAL A 423 -1.77 -7.21 -25.14
C VAL A 423 -1.97 -5.96 -24.26
N TYR A 424 -0.96 -5.58 -23.47
CA TYR A 424 -1.02 -4.44 -22.56
C TYR A 424 -0.66 -3.10 -23.22
N ASN A 425 0.17 -3.11 -24.26
CA ASN A 425 0.78 -1.89 -24.82
C ASN A 425 0.59 -1.71 -26.34
N GLU A 426 0.41 -2.78 -27.11
CA GLU A 426 0.40 -2.73 -28.59
C GLU A 426 -0.75 -1.87 -29.17
N LYS A 427 -1.80 -1.64 -28.37
CA LYS A 427 -2.99 -0.87 -28.76
C LYS A 427 -2.96 0.57 -28.29
N ILE A 428 -1.87 1.00 -27.64
CA ILE A 428 -1.71 2.35 -27.13
C ILE A 428 -1.01 3.19 -28.21
N GLU A 429 -1.63 4.29 -28.64
CA GLU A 429 -1.28 5.01 -29.88
C GLU A 429 0.14 5.58 -29.90
N TRP A 430 0.72 5.85 -28.73
CA TRP A 430 2.05 6.42 -28.54
C TRP A 430 3.07 5.45 -27.93
N TYR A 431 2.75 4.14 -27.85
CA TYR A 431 3.71 3.12 -27.47
C TYR A 431 4.71 2.88 -28.62
N GLU A 432 6.00 2.90 -28.32
CA GLU A 432 7.07 2.74 -29.32
C GLU A 432 7.86 1.44 -29.14
N GLY A 433 7.87 0.86 -27.94
CA GLY A 433 8.71 -0.31 -27.64
C GLY A 433 10.19 0.02 -27.79
N LYS A 434 10.72 0.83 -26.88
CA LYS A 434 12.07 1.42 -26.94
C LYS A 434 13.14 0.44 -26.46
N GLY A 435 13.18 -0.77 -27.03
CA GLY A 435 14.03 -1.82 -26.48
C GLY A 435 14.46 -2.94 -27.43
N TYR A 436 15.27 -3.84 -26.87
CA TYR A 436 15.50 -5.18 -27.39
C TYR A 436 15.22 -6.18 -26.28
N TRP A 437 14.45 -7.21 -26.60
CA TRP A 437 14.00 -8.20 -25.63
C TRP A 437 14.55 -9.57 -26.00
N PHE A 438 15.35 -10.14 -25.09
CA PHE A 438 15.91 -11.47 -25.25
C PHE A 438 14.84 -12.54 -25.06
N ASP A 439 14.86 -13.54 -25.94
CA ASP A 439 14.31 -14.87 -25.65
C ASP A 439 15.22 -15.59 -24.65
N TYR A 440 14.66 -16.49 -23.85
CA TYR A 440 15.38 -17.13 -22.75
C TYR A 440 14.84 -18.54 -22.46
N PRO A 441 15.66 -19.40 -21.83
CA PRO A 441 15.21 -20.67 -21.26
C PRO A 441 14.33 -20.47 -20.03
N THR A 442 13.35 -21.35 -19.85
CA THR A 442 12.42 -21.34 -18.70
C THR A 442 12.60 -22.58 -17.84
N ILE A 443 12.19 -22.48 -16.57
CA ILE A 443 12.16 -23.58 -15.62
C ILE A 443 10.71 -24.05 -15.47
N GLN A 444 10.49 -25.34 -15.66
CA GLN A 444 9.17 -25.96 -15.50
C GLN A 444 9.23 -27.19 -14.61
N CYS A 445 8.15 -27.43 -13.85
CA CYS A 445 7.93 -28.70 -13.17
C CYS A 445 6.89 -29.51 -13.95
N VAL A 446 7.35 -30.48 -14.75
CA VAL A 446 6.51 -31.33 -15.59
C VAL A 446 6.48 -32.73 -15.00
N LYS A 447 5.30 -33.20 -14.59
CA LYS A 447 5.11 -34.53 -13.97
C LYS A 447 6.08 -34.77 -12.78
N GLY A 448 6.29 -33.75 -11.95
CA GLY A 448 7.16 -33.80 -10.79
C GLY A 448 8.66 -33.71 -11.08
N LYS A 449 9.07 -33.49 -12.35
CA LYS A 449 10.47 -33.32 -12.75
C LYS A 449 10.75 -31.88 -13.16
N TRP A 450 11.89 -31.35 -12.72
CA TRP A 450 12.32 -30.01 -13.08
C TRP A 450 13.06 -30.04 -14.41
N VAL A 451 12.72 -29.12 -15.31
CA VAL A 451 13.23 -29.04 -16.67
C VAL A 451 13.65 -27.61 -16.96
N VAL A 452 14.85 -27.43 -17.48
CA VAL A 452 15.24 -26.21 -18.22
C VAL A 452 14.74 -26.42 -19.64
N GLN A 453 13.70 -25.68 -20.03
CA GLN A 453 13.14 -25.71 -21.37
C GLN A 453 13.76 -24.59 -22.22
N VAL A 454 14.36 -24.95 -23.34
CA VAL A 454 14.96 -24.01 -24.28
C VAL A 454 13.95 -23.70 -25.41
N PRO A 455 13.74 -22.42 -25.78
CA PRO A 455 12.88 -22.08 -26.91
C PRO A 455 13.32 -22.77 -28.20
N ASP A 456 12.37 -23.28 -28.99
CA ASP A 456 12.68 -24.07 -30.19
C ASP A 456 13.60 -23.33 -31.17
N GLY A 457 13.40 -22.03 -31.34
CA GLY A 457 14.22 -21.19 -32.22
C GLY A 457 15.63 -20.89 -31.70
N LEU A 458 15.99 -21.32 -30.49
CA LEU A 458 17.29 -21.07 -29.85
C LEU A 458 18.05 -22.35 -29.46
N ARG A 459 17.58 -23.52 -29.90
CA ARG A 459 18.21 -24.80 -29.52
C ARG A 459 19.63 -24.97 -30.07
N ASP A 460 19.92 -24.35 -31.21
CA ASP A 460 21.26 -24.40 -31.82
C ASP A 460 22.25 -23.56 -31.01
N GLU A 461 21.83 -22.41 -30.49
CA GLU A 461 22.65 -21.49 -29.70
C GLU A 461 22.74 -21.90 -28.22
N LEU A 462 21.61 -22.21 -27.59
CA LEU A 462 21.50 -22.44 -26.14
C LEU A 462 21.58 -23.92 -25.75
N GLY A 463 21.37 -24.84 -26.70
CA GLY A 463 21.34 -26.28 -26.48
C GLY A 463 19.93 -26.86 -26.35
N GLN A 464 19.85 -28.14 -25.99
CA GLN A 464 18.59 -28.84 -25.80
C GLN A 464 18.09 -28.71 -24.35
N ASP A 465 16.83 -29.08 -24.14
CA ASP A 465 16.24 -29.20 -22.81
C ASP A 465 17.11 -30.06 -21.88
N SER A 466 17.15 -29.68 -20.60
CA SER A 466 17.90 -30.41 -19.57
C SER A 466 17.07 -30.65 -18.34
N HIS A 467 17.31 -31.77 -17.66
CA HIS A 467 16.59 -32.16 -16.45
C HIS A 467 17.39 -31.82 -15.19
N LEU A 468 16.68 -31.34 -14.18
CA LEU A 468 17.19 -31.07 -12.85
C LEU A 468 16.50 -32.00 -11.86
N LYS A 469 17.23 -32.47 -10.85
CA LYS A 469 16.69 -33.43 -9.87
C LYS A 469 15.74 -32.76 -8.90
N SER A 470 15.91 -31.47 -8.64
CA SER A 470 15.12 -30.70 -7.70
C SER A 470 15.11 -29.22 -8.06
N ILE A 471 14.20 -28.47 -7.45
CA ILE A 471 14.20 -27.01 -7.54
C ILE A 471 15.48 -26.40 -6.95
N SER A 472 16.13 -27.07 -6.00
CA SER A 472 17.38 -26.57 -5.40
C SER A 472 18.52 -26.52 -6.41
N GLU A 473 18.59 -27.48 -7.34
CA GLU A 473 19.59 -27.47 -8.41
C GLU A 473 19.40 -26.28 -9.37
N VAL A 474 18.18 -25.77 -9.55
CA VAL A 474 17.92 -24.56 -10.35
C VAL A 474 18.72 -23.38 -9.82
N PHE A 475 18.76 -23.23 -8.49
CA PHE A 475 19.39 -22.12 -7.79
C PHE A 475 20.84 -22.39 -7.34
N ASP A 476 21.41 -23.57 -7.65
CA ASP A 476 22.82 -23.88 -7.40
C ASP A 476 23.72 -23.23 -8.45
N LEU A 477 23.79 -21.89 -8.42
CA LEU A 477 24.59 -21.13 -9.37
C LEU A 477 26.09 -21.43 -9.25
N GLY A 478 26.59 -21.79 -8.06
CA GLY A 478 28.01 -22.13 -7.87
C GLY A 478 28.44 -23.29 -8.78
N SER A 479 27.62 -24.33 -8.86
CA SER A 479 27.86 -25.44 -9.80
C SER A 479 27.54 -25.06 -11.24
N ARG A 480 26.43 -24.35 -11.48
CA ARG A 480 25.91 -24.09 -12.83
C ARG A 480 26.73 -23.08 -13.63
N LEU A 481 27.40 -22.12 -12.99
CA LEU A 481 28.26 -21.12 -13.64
C LEU A 481 29.48 -21.74 -14.35
N ASN A 482 29.91 -22.92 -13.92
CA ASN A 482 31.06 -23.61 -14.51
C ASN A 482 30.68 -24.55 -15.67
N THR A 483 29.42 -24.55 -16.09
CA THR A 483 28.91 -25.47 -17.11
C THR A 483 29.08 -24.94 -18.53
N GLU A 484 29.07 -25.84 -19.51
CA GLU A 484 29.03 -25.45 -20.92
C GLU A 484 27.73 -24.73 -21.29
N GLN A 485 26.63 -25.01 -20.57
CA GLN A 485 25.35 -24.31 -20.76
C GLN A 485 25.49 -22.82 -20.46
N TYR A 486 26.15 -22.46 -19.35
CA TYR A 486 26.41 -21.05 -19.02
C TYR A 486 27.24 -20.35 -20.12
N ARG A 487 28.30 -20.99 -20.62
CA ARG A 487 29.13 -20.46 -21.71
C ARG A 487 28.38 -20.31 -23.03
N LYS A 488 27.39 -21.16 -23.30
CA LYS A 488 26.49 -21.01 -24.45
C LYS A 488 25.60 -19.79 -24.31
N TYR A 489 25.03 -19.56 -23.12
CA TYR A 489 24.23 -18.37 -22.85
C TYR A 489 25.06 -17.10 -23.04
N GLU A 490 26.26 -17.06 -22.48
CA GLU A 490 27.16 -15.91 -22.65
C GLU A 490 27.47 -15.62 -24.13
N ARG A 491 27.86 -16.63 -24.91
CA ARG A 491 28.16 -16.46 -26.34
C ARG A 491 26.95 -15.98 -27.14
N TYR A 492 25.76 -16.51 -26.84
CA TYR A 492 24.53 -16.06 -27.46
C TYR A 492 24.28 -14.58 -27.17
N ILE A 493 24.33 -14.19 -25.90
CA ILE A 493 24.09 -12.81 -25.45
C ILE A 493 25.12 -11.86 -26.08
N GLU A 494 26.42 -12.18 -26.00
CA GLU A 494 27.48 -11.37 -26.62
C GLU A 494 27.31 -11.24 -28.14
N GLY A 495 26.93 -12.32 -28.81
CA GLY A 495 26.68 -12.32 -30.25
C GLY A 495 25.51 -11.43 -30.64
N VAL A 496 24.43 -11.45 -29.85
CA VAL A 496 23.28 -10.54 -30.05
C VAL A 496 23.69 -9.09 -29.80
N LEU A 497 24.35 -8.80 -28.68
CA LEU A 497 24.78 -7.44 -28.35
C LEU A 497 25.75 -6.88 -29.39
N SER A 498 26.69 -7.68 -29.88
CA SER A 498 27.63 -7.29 -30.95
C SER A 498 26.89 -6.93 -32.25
N LYS A 499 25.85 -7.70 -32.63
CA LYS A 499 25.01 -7.39 -33.80
C LYS A 499 24.23 -6.10 -33.60
N LEU A 500 23.67 -5.88 -32.41
CA LEU A 500 22.92 -4.68 -32.08
C LEU A 500 23.82 -3.44 -32.10
N GLN A 501 25.02 -3.53 -31.52
CA GLN A 501 26.03 -2.48 -31.60
C GLN A 501 26.43 -2.18 -33.05
N ALA A 502 26.67 -3.21 -33.87
CA ALA A 502 27.02 -3.06 -35.29
C ALA A 502 25.89 -2.39 -36.10
N SER A 503 24.63 -2.55 -35.68
CA SER A 503 23.48 -1.84 -36.26
C SER A 503 23.33 -0.38 -35.78
N GLY A 504 24.25 0.12 -34.94
CA GLY A 504 24.24 1.49 -34.42
C GLY A 504 23.25 1.75 -33.29
N ARG A 505 22.62 0.71 -32.72
CA ARG A 505 21.66 0.87 -31.62
C ARG A 505 22.40 1.18 -30.32
N LYS A 506 21.92 2.19 -29.59
CA LYS A 506 22.41 2.57 -28.26
C LYS A 506 21.47 2.01 -27.20
N PHE A 507 22.02 1.52 -26.10
CA PHE A 507 21.26 1.00 -24.97
C PHE A 507 21.74 1.68 -23.69
N GLY A 508 20.81 2.05 -22.81
CA GLY A 508 21.14 2.80 -21.59
C GLY A 508 20.84 2.05 -20.30
N ALA A 509 20.18 0.89 -20.37
CA ALA A 509 19.90 0.07 -19.20
C ALA A 509 19.67 -1.40 -19.60
N LEU A 510 19.95 -2.31 -18.67
CA LEU A 510 19.35 -3.64 -18.63
C LEU A 510 18.25 -3.62 -17.57
N MET A 511 17.00 -3.85 -17.95
CA MET A 511 15.86 -3.93 -17.04
C MET A 511 15.23 -5.32 -17.09
N MET A 512 15.00 -5.92 -15.92
CA MET A 512 14.36 -7.24 -15.85
C MET A 512 13.62 -7.48 -14.54
N GLU A 513 12.56 -8.28 -14.62
CA GLU A 513 11.94 -8.94 -13.46
C GLU A 513 12.83 -10.14 -13.06
N PRO A 514 13.43 -10.16 -11.85
CA PRO A 514 14.29 -11.29 -11.46
C PRO A 514 13.46 -12.54 -11.17
N ILE A 515 13.91 -13.69 -11.66
CA ILE A 515 13.35 -15.04 -11.42
C ILE A 515 11.98 -15.29 -12.05
N ILE A 516 10.95 -14.52 -11.70
CA ILE A 516 9.58 -14.71 -12.20
C ILE A 516 9.11 -13.45 -12.91
N LEU A 517 8.65 -13.60 -14.16
CA LEU A 517 7.89 -12.57 -14.87
C LEU A 517 6.43 -12.74 -14.50
N GLY A 518 5.89 -11.79 -13.74
CA GLY A 518 4.57 -11.90 -13.11
C GLY A 518 3.45 -11.86 -14.14
N ALA A 519 3.21 -10.68 -14.72
CA ALA A 519 2.11 -10.48 -15.66
C ALA A 519 2.33 -11.17 -17.01
N GLY A 520 3.57 -11.52 -17.35
CA GLY A 520 3.90 -12.37 -18.50
C GLY A 520 3.33 -13.80 -18.40
N GLY A 521 2.85 -14.22 -17.23
CA GLY A 521 2.18 -15.51 -17.03
C GLY A 521 2.85 -16.39 -15.99
N MET A 522 3.42 -15.81 -14.92
CA MET A 522 4.18 -16.52 -13.90
C MET A 522 5.35 -17.32 -14.51
N ILE A 523 6.03 -16.72 -15.49
CA ILE A 523 7.10 -17.38 -16.23
C ILE A 523 8.34 -17.43 -15.34
N PHE A 524 8.77 -18.65 -15.00
CA PHE A 524 9.99 -18.88 -14.25
C PHE A 524 11.17 -18.94 -15.21
N VAL A 525 11.94 -17.86 -15.28
CA VAL A 525 13.13 -17.74 -16.12
C VAL A 525 14.27 -18.53 -15.50
N ASP A 526 15.08 -19.19 -16.33
CA ASP A 526 16.30 -19.84 -15.84
C ASP A 526 17.23 -18.81 -15.17
N PRO A 527 17.46 -18.90 -13.84
CA PRO A 527 18.31 -17.94 -13.12
C PRO A 527 19.74 -17.88 -13.69
N LEU A 528 20.22 -18.98 -14.29
CA LEU A 528 21.53 -19.05 -14.93
C LEU A 528 21.60 -18.12 -16.16
N PHE A 529 20.51 -17.99 -16.92
CA PHE A 529 20.45 -17.10 -18.08
C PHE A 529 20.43 -15.63 -17.67
N GLN A 530 19.59 -15.26 -16.70
CA GLN A 530 19.56 -13.90 -16.17
C GLN A 530 20.92 -13.49 -15.59
N ARG A 531 21.58 -14.43 -14.90
CA ARG A 531 22.94 -14.23 -14.41
C ARG A 531 23.94 -14.01 -15.56
N ALA A 532 23.93 -14.85 -16.59
CA ALA A 532 24.79 -14.69 -17.77
C ALA A 532 24.58 -13.32 -18.44
N LEU A 533 23.32 -12.86 -18.53
CA LEU A 533 22.97 -11.56 -19.11
C LEU A 533 23.58 -10.40 -18.33
N VAL A 534 23.48 -10.41 -17.00
CA VAL A 534 24.10 -9.40 -16.13
C VAL A 534 25.62 -9.42 -16.25
N ASP A 535 26.24 -10.61 -16.21
CA ASP A 535 27.70 -10.75 -16.27
C ASP A 535 28.26 -10.28 -17.63
N VAL A 536 27.61 -10.64 -18.74
CA VAL A 536 27.98 -10.17 -20.08
C VAL A 536 27.84 -8.66 -20.20
N VAL A 537 26.72 -8.08 -19.74
CA VAL A 537 26.55 -6.61 -19.78
C VAL A 537 27.66 -5.94 -19.00
N ARG A 538 27.97 -6.39 -17.78
CA ARG A 538 28.96 -5.76 -16.90
C ARG A 538 30.39 -5.88 -17.41
N ARG A 539 30.76 -7.00 -18.02
CA ARG A 539 32.13 -7.24 -18.53
C ARG A 539 32.38 -6.60 -19.90
N SER A 540 31.34 -6.19 -20.60
CA SER A 540 31.44 -5.72 -21.98
C SER A 540 31.07 -4.25 -22.22
N PRO A 541 31.64 -3.25 -21.49
CA PRO A 541 31.43 -1.82 -21.81
C PRO A 541 31.70 -1.44 -23.27
N HIS A 542 32.67 -2.11 -23.88
CA HIS A 542 33.05 -1.93 -25.28
C HIS A 542 31.91 -2.24 -26.27
N LEU A 543 30.88 -3.01 -25.87
CA LEU A 543 29.71 -3.29 -26.70
C LEU A 543 28.68 -2.15 -26.69
N PHE A 544 28.83 -1.17 -25.80
CA PHE A 544 27.87 -0.07 -25.65
C PHE A 544 28.47 1.28 -26.04
N GLY A 545 29.80 1.45 -25.99
CA GLY A 545 30.47 2.65 -26.50
C GLY A 545 31.95 2.70 -26.10
N ASN A 546 32.58 3.87 -26.26
CA ASN A 546 34.00 4.07 -25.93
C ASN A 546 34.26 4.24 -24.41
N GLY A 547 33.40 3.66 -23.57
CA GLY A 547 33.52 3.73 -22.11
C GLY A 547 34.55 2.72 -21.58
N SER A 548 35.31 3.13 -20.56
CA SER A 548 36.18 2.21 -19.82
C SER A 548 35.42 1.55 -18.66
N SER A 549 35.94 0.41 -18.20
CA SER A 549 35.45 -0.20 -16.96
C SER A 549 35.71 0.74 -15.78
N PRO A 550 34.78 0.86 -14.83
CA PRO A 550 34.98 1.71 -13.66
C PRO A 550 36.17 1.21 -12.82
N LYS A 551 36.84 2.14 -12.14
CA LYS A 551 37.92 1.80 -11.19
C LYS A 551 37.38 1.28 -9.86
N ASP A 552 36.24 1.83 -9.43
CA ASP A 552 35.56 1.41 -8.21
C ASP A 552 34.70 0.16 -8.50
N PRO A 553 34.91 -0.96 -7.78
CA PRO A 553 34.10 -2.17 -7.95
C PRO A 553 32.62 -1.98 -7.58
N LEU A 554 32.26 -0.97 -6.77
CA LEU A 554 30.87 -0.66 -6.41
C LEU A 554 30.15 0.16 -7.49
N SER A 555 30.88 0.74 -8.42
CA SER A 555 30.31 1.43 -9.58
C SER A 555 29.80 0.44 -10.61
N TRP A 556 28.74 0.82 -11.32
CA TRP A 556 28.18 0.03 -12.42
C TRP A 556 29.14 -0.01 -13.63
N SER A 557 29.09 -1.07 -14.42
CA SER A 557 29.91 -1.28 -15.62
C SER A 557 29.02 -1.76 -16.77
N GLY A 558 29.36 -1.40 -18.01
CA GLY A 558 28.53 -1.71 -19.16
C GLY A 558 27.26 -0.87 -19.17
N LEU A 559 26.14 -1.42 -18.71
CA LEU A 559 24.90 -0.69 -18.52
C LEU A 559 24.48 -0.76 -17.05
N PRO A 560 23.81 0.27 -16.51
CA PRO A 560 23.07 0.15 -15.26
C PRO A 560 22.09 -1.02 -15.33
N VAL A 561 22.12 -1.88 -14.30
CA VAL A 561 21.23 -3.01 -14.16
C VAL A 561 20.08 -2.65 -13.22
N ILE A 562 18.86 -2.66 -13.75
CA ILE A 562 17.61 -2.42 -13.03
C ILE A 562 16.94 -3.75 -12.73
N PHE A 563 16.73 -4.05 -11.45
CA PHE A 563 15.82 -5.12 -11.03
C PHE A 563 14.45 -4.54 -10.73
N ASP A 564 13.46 -4.94 -11.53
CA ASP A 564 12.07 -4.71 -11.21
C ASP A 564 11.63 -5.76 -10.18
N GLU A 565 11.74 -5.40 -8.91
CA GLU A 565 11.29 -6.21 -7.78
C GLU A 565 9.91 -5.79 -7.26
N VAL A 566 9.09 -5.13 -8.10
CA VAL A 566 7.72 -4.76 -7.76
C VAL A 566 6.92 -6.03 -7.44
N PHE A 567 7.10 -7.10 -8.21
CA PHE A 567 6.45 -8.38 -7.95
C PHE A 567 7.25 -9.27 -6.99
N THR A 568 8.55 -9.44 -7.23
CA THR A 568 9.36 -10.51 -6.59
C THR A 568 10.03 -10.11 -5.28
N GLY A 569 10.16 -8.81 -5.02
CA GLY A 569 10.81 -8.29 -3.82
C GLY A 569 10.00 -8.53 -2.55
N LEU A 570 10.64 -8.22 -1.42
CA LEU A 570 10.04 -8.16 -0.08
C LEU A 570 9.33 -9.45 0.32
N TYR A 571 10.02 -10.58 0.17
CA TYR A 571 9.59 -11.91 0.60
C TYR A 571 8.53 -12.62 -0.25
N ARG A 572 8.11 -12.07 -1.40
CA ARG A 572 7.20 -12.79 -2.31
C ARG A 572 7.71 -14.19 -2.66
N LEU A 573 9.02 -14.31 -2.90
CA LEU A 573 9.70 -15.58 -3.20
C LEU A 573 10.46 -16.14 -1.99
N GLY A 574 10.14 -15.71 -0.76
CA GLY A 574 10.76 -16.18 0.48
C GLY A 574 12.10 -15.50 0.84
N ARG A 575 12.54 -14.49 0.08
CA ARG A 575 13.76 -13.70 0.37
C ARG A 575 13.45 -12.20 0.27
N PHE A 576 14.22 -11.37 0.99
CA PHE A 576 14.03 -9.92 0.98
C PHE A 576 14.17 -9.33 -0.43
N THR A 577 15.18 -9.81 -1.18
CA THR A 577 15.43 -9.45 -2.58
C THR A 577 15.63 -10.71 -3.42
N ALA A 578 15.11 -10.67 -4.64
CA ALA A 578 15.28 -11.73 -5.62
C ALA A 578 16.70 -11.75 -6.22
N ALA A 579 17.45 -10.65 -6.13
CA ALA A 579 18.88 -10.58 -6.48
C ALA A 579 19.72 -11.72 -5.88
N SER A 580 19.40 -12.10 -4.65
CA SER A 580 20.08 -13.20 -3.95
C SER A 580 19.93 -14.57 -4.63
N PHE A 581 18.90 -14.78 -5.45
CA PHE A 581 18.76 -15.99 -6.26
C PHE A 581 19.65 -15.97 -7.51
N LEU A 582 20.00 -14.79 -8.01
CA LEU A 582 20.90 -14.58 -9.14
C LEU A 582 22.38 -14.50 -8.73
N GLY A 583 22.64 -14.33 -7.43
CA GLY A 583 23.98 -14.15 -6.88
C GLY A 583 24.68 -12.88 -7.36
N THR A 584 23.94 -11.92 -7.91
CA THR A 584 24.45 -10.64 -8.41
C THR A 584 23.52 -9.52 -8.01
N ASP A 585 24.10 -8.37 -7.67
CA ASP A 585 23.37 -7.18 -7.23
C ASP A 585 22.92 -6.32 -8.40
N ALA A 586 21.83 -5.57 -8.22
CA ALA A 586 21.40 -4.52 -9.13
C ALA A 586 22.10 -3.18 -8.83
N ASP A 587 22.06 -2.27 -9.79
CA ASP A 587 22.48 -0.87 -9.62
C ASP A 587 21.29 0.03 -9.26
N ILE A 588 20.08 -0.41 -9.63
CA ILE A 588 18.79 0.20 -9.28
C ILE A 588 17.78 -0.93 -8.98
N SER A 589 16.94 -0.78 -7.95
CA SER A 589 15.87 -1.75 -7.63
C SER A 589 14.56 -1.02 -7.34
N VAL A 590 13.45 -1.52 -7.89
CA VAL A 590 12.10 -0.95 -7.70
C VAL A 590 11.28 -1.88 -6.82
N ASN A 591 10.61 -1.34 -5.79
CA ASN A 591 9.73 -2.10 -4.89
C ASN A 591 8.40 -1.36 -4.69
N ALA A 592 7.29 -2.08 -4.81
CA ALA A 592 5.94 -1.61 -4.49
C ALA A 592 5.12 -2.80 -3.96
N LYS A 593 3.81 -2.88 -4.24
CA LYS A 593 2.93 -4.01 -3.89
C LYS A 593 3.07 -4.45 -2.43
N LEU A 594 3.86 -5.49 -2.18
CA LEU A 594 4.10 -6.09 -0.87
C LEU A 594 4.79 -5.13 0.11
N LEU A 595 5.40 -4.04 -0.39
CA LEU A 595 6.03 -2.96 0.38
C LEU A 595 5.16 -2.45 1.53
N THR A 596 3.85 -2.36 1.31
CA THR A 596 2.89 -1.86 2.31
C THR A 596 1.98 -2.96 2.85
N GLY A 597 2.33 -4.23 2.61
CA GLY A 597 1.52 -5.40 2.97
C GLY A 597 0.15 -5.43 2.29
N GLY A 598 -0.05 -4.64 1.22
CA GLY A 598 -1.33 -4.52 0.51
C GLY A 598 -2.33 -3.55 1.14
N LEU A 599 -1.90 -2.67 2.06
CA LEU A 599 -2.79 -1.71 2.72
C LEU A 599 -2.99 -0.41 1.93
N VAL A 600 -1.89 0.21 1.48
CA VAL A 600 -1.89 1.52 0.81
C VAL A 600 -0.89 1.55 -0.36
N PRO A 601 -1.12 2.34 -1.42
CA PRO A 601 -0.13 2.48 -2.49
C PRO A 601 1.12 3.23 -1.99
N LEU A 602 2.29 2.69 -2.32
CA LEU A 602 3.60 3.30 -2.16
C LEU A 602 4.58 2.55 -3.06
N CYS A 603 5.59 3.25 -3.58
CA CYS A 603 6.71 2.67 -4.28
C CYS A 603 8.02 3.32 -3.84
N THR A 604 9.09 2.54 -3.88
CA THR A 604 10.46 2.99 -3.65
C THR A 604 11.39 2.51 -4.75
N THR A 605 12.29 3.38 -5.19
CA THR A 605 13.37 3.05 -6.13
C THR A 605 14.70 3.25 -5.42
N MET A 606 15.38 2.15 -5.07
CA MET A 606 16.73 2.18 -4.51
C MET A 606 17.75 2.36 -5.63
N ALA A 607 18.80 3.14 -5.39
CA ALA A 607 19.87 3.37 -6.35
C ALA A 607 21.24 3.32 -5.68
N SER A 608 22.25 2.91 -6.47
CA SER A 608 23.64 2.99 -6.04
C SER A 608 24.18 4.41 -6.04
N GLU A 609 25.26 4.66 -5.27
CA GLU A 609 25.90 5.99 -5.23
C GLU A 609 26.35 6.42 -6.64
N SER A 610 26.95 5.51 -7.41
CA SER A 610 27.39 5.79 -8.78
C SER A 610 26.26 6.13 -9.77
N ILE A 611 25.01 5.82 -9.45
CA ILE A 611 23.84 6.28 -10.20
C ILE A 611 23.39 7.65 -9.71
N PHE A 612 23.41 7.89 -8.40
CA PHE A 612 23.10 9.18 -7.81
C PHE A 612 24.06 10.28 -8.29
N ASP A 613 25.35 9.97 -8.40
CA ASP A 613 26.39 10.91 -8.84
C ASP A 613 26.17 11.46 -10.27
N ALA A 614 25.34 10.78 -11.08
CA ALA A 614 24.95 11.26 -12.42
C ALA A 614 24.03 12.50 -12.39
N PHE A 615 23.59 12.91 -11.20
CA PHE A 615 22.63 14.00 -10.98
C PHE A 615 23.19 15.16 -10.13
N THR A 616 24.51 15.20 -9.87
CA THR A 616 25.09 16.28 -9.05
C THR A 616 25.12 17.64 -9.76
N ARG A 617 25.40 18.68 -8.97
CA ARG A 617 25.57 20.07 -9.41
C ARG A 617 26.70 20.21 -10.42
N GLU A 618 27.85 19.60 -10.15
CA GLU A 618 29.02 19.59 -11.04
C GLU A 618 28.69 18.92 -12.38
N GLN A 619 27.89 17.86 -12.33
CA GLN A 619 27.46 17.17 -13.53
C GLN A 619 26.47 18.03 -14.33
N SER A 620 25.54 18.72 -13.67
CA SER A 620 24.61 19.67 -14.30
C SER A 620 25.33 20.83 -15.00
N ILE A 621 26.42 21.32 -14.41
CA ILE A 621 27.32 22.31 -15.02
C ILE A 621 28.01 21.71 -16.26
N SER A 622 28.58 20.51 -16.15
CA SER A 622 29.23 19.81 -17.27
C SER A 622 28.28 19.53 -18.45
N ASP A 623 27.01 19.26 -18.19
CA ASP A 623 26.01 19.08 -19.24
C ASP A 623 25.69 20.36 -20.00
N PHE A 624 25.66 21.49 -19.29
CA PHE A 624 25.46 22.80 -19.90
C PHE A 624 26.67 23.19 -20.77
N GLU A 625 27.89 22.86 -20.32
CA GLU A 625 29.11 22.95 -21.15
C GLU A 625 29.02 22.07 -22.41
N ALA A 626 28.50 20.84 -22.28
CA ALA A 626 28.36 19.94 -23.42
C ALA A 626 27.34 20.45 -24.45
N GLN A 627 26.24 21.06 -24.01
CA GLN A 627 25.19 21.63 -24.89
C GLN A 627 25.63 22.91 -25.61
N THR A 628 26.58 23.64 -25.03
CA THR A 628 27.12 24.89 -25.59
C THR A 628 28.41 24.67 -26.39
N LYS A 629 28.83 23.41 -26.61
CA LYS A 629 30.05 23.07 -27.36
C LYS A 629 30.12 23.68 -28.75
N ASP A 630 29.00 23.80 -29.46
CA ASP A 630 29.01 24.39 -30.81
C ASP A 630 29.10 25.92 -30.76
N LEU A 631 28.44 26.57 -29.78
CA LEU A 631 28.64 27.99 -29.46
C LEU A 631 30.10 28.30 -29.06
N GLN A 632 30.73 27.40 -28.28
CA GLN A 632 32.14 27.50 -27.90
C GLN A 632 33.09 27.37 -29.10
N LYS A 633 32.71 26.63 -30.15
CA LYS A 633 33.47 26.57 -31.41
C LYS A 633 33.28 27.82 -32.28
N GLU A 634 32.09 28.42 -32.27
CA GLU A 634 31.77 29.64 -33.02
C GLU A 634 32.46 30.89 -32.45
N HIS A 635 32.75 30.89 -31.14
CA HIS A 635 33.48 31.97 -30.47
C HIS A 635 34.65 31.43 -29.63
N PRO A 636 35.76 31.03 -30.26
CA PRO A 636 36.90 30.37 -29.60
C PRO A 636 37.67 31.30 -28.63
N ASP A 637 37.48 32.62 -28.75
CA ASP A 637 38.15 33.63 -27.93
C ASP A 637 37.47 33.84 -26.55
N VAL A 638 36.32 33.18 -26.32
CA VAL A 638 35.54 33.29 -25.08
C VAL A 638 35.50 31.92 -24.40
N ASP A 639 36.02 31.83 -23.17
CA ASP A 639 35.84 30.63 -22.33
C ASP A 639 34.42 30.63 -21.74
N PHE A 640 33.44 30.07 -22.47
CA PHE A 640 32.04 30.09 -22.01
C PHE A 640 31.84 29.29 -20.73
N LYS A 641 32.65 28.26 -20.51
CA LYS A 641 32.61 27.46 -19.28
C LYS A 641 32.89 28.35 -18.07
N ALA A 642 34.06 28.98 -18.04
CA ALA A 642 34.51 29.75 -16.89
C ALA A 642 33.81 31.12 -16.76
N VAL A 643 33.40 31.73 -17.89
CA VAL A 643 32.90 33.11 -17.90
C VAL A 643 31.37 33.19 -17.84
N VAL A 644 30.65 32.16 -18.31
CA VAL A 644 29.19 32.21 -18.47
C VAL A 644 28.50 31.07 -17.73
N ILE A 645 28.91 29.82 -17.98
CA ILE A 645 28.16 28.62 -17.57
C ILE A 645 28.34 28.34 -16.08
N GLU A 646 29.58 28.19 -15.62
CA GLU A 646 29.87 27.94 -14.20
C GLU A 646 29.32 29.07 -13.31
N PRO A 647 29.55 30.37 -13.62
CA PRO A 647 28.98 31.45 -12.81
C PRO A 647 27.45 31.44 -12.78
N THR A 648 26.78 31.27 -13.93
CA THR A 648 25.30 31.34 -13.99
C THR A 648 24.64 30.15 -13.29
N MET A 649 25.16 28.94 -13.48
CA MET A 649 24.64 27.75 -12.81
C MET A 649 24.90 27.83 -11.30
N ASN A 650 26.09 28.26 -10.88
CA ASN A 650 26.39 28.43 -9.46
C ASN A 650 25.49 29.47 -8.81
N LEU A 651 25.26 30.60 -9.47
CA LEU A 651 24.31 31.61 -9.01
C LEU A 651 22.88 31.02 -8.88
N MET A 652 22.42 30.25 -9.86
CA MET A 652 21.08 29.63 -9.80
C MET A 652 20.93 28.64 -8.63
N PHE A 653 21.95 27.83 -8.37
CA PHE A 653 21.96 26.91 -7.23
C PHE A 653 22.08 27.67 -5.91
N ASP A 654 22.98 28.65 -5.81
CA ASP A 654 23.16 29.43 -4.59
C ASP A 654 21.93 30.30 -4.28
N ILE A 655 21.20 30.77 -5.30
CA ILE A 655 19.88 31.40 -5.12
C ILE A 655 18.90 30.40 -4.51
N LYS A 656 18.85 29.15 -5.01
CA LYS A 656 17.95 28.13 -4.48
C LYS A 656 18.30 27.69 -3.07
N GLU A 657 19.60 27.58 -2.77
CA GLU A 657 20.11 27.10 -1.48
C GLU A 657 20.01 28.16 -0.38
N ASN A 658 20.12 29.46 -0.72
CA ASN A 658 20.23 30.52 0.28
C ASN A 658 18.97 31.39 0.43
N LEU A 659 18.15 31.57 -0.62
CA LEU A 659 16.94 32.41 -0.52
C LEU A 659 15.76 31.60 0.04
N THR A 660 14.88 32.30 0.77
CA THR A 660 13.56 31.73 1.09
C THR A 660 12.70 31.58 -0.17
N GLU A 661 11.71 30.68 -0.14
CA GLU A 661 10.81 30.42 -1.28
C GLU A 661 10.16 31.70 -1.84
N ASP A 662 9.68 32.58 -0.96
CA ASP A 662 9.03 33.83 -1.34
C ASP A 662 10.01 34.82 -1.99
N GLU A 663 11.23 34.93 -1.46
CA GLU A 663 12.28 35.77 -2.03
C GLU A 663 12.73 35.24 -3.39
N ARG A 664 12.92 33.92 -3.51
CA ARG A 664 13.29 33.26 -4.77
C ARG A 664 12.24 33.48 -5.84
N LYS A 665 10.97 33.24 -5.52
CA LYS A 665 9.85 33.43 -6.46
C LYS A 665 9.75 34.88 -6.92
N ARG A 666 9.94 35.84 -6.02
CA ARG A 666 9.96 37.28 -6.36
C ARG A 666 11.16 37.62 -7.24
N HIS A 667 12.35 37.13 -6.89
CA HIS A 667 13.55 37.29 -7.70
C HIS A 667 13.35 36.76 -9.12
N GLU A 668 12.88 35.52 -9.27
CA GLU A 668 12.59 34.88 -10.56
C GLU A 668 11.51 35.61 -11.36
N GLU A 669 10.47 36.11 -10.70
CA GLU A 669 9.43 36.93 -11.33
C GLU A 669 10.03 38.20 -11.96
N TYR A 670 10.93 38.88 -11.25
CA TYR A 670 11.60 40.08 -11.75
C TYR A 670 12.60 39.76 -12.87
N ILE A 671 13.35 38.65 -12.79
CA ILE A 671 14.19 38.18 -13.91
C ILE A 671 13.33 37.87 -15.15
N THR A 672 12.20 37.19 -14.98
CA THR A 672 11.26 36.91 -16.08
C THR A 672 10.73 38.19 -16.71
N ARG A 673 10.31 39.16 -15.90
CA ARG A 673 9.84 40.47 -16.38
C ARG A 673 10.96 41.26 -17.07
N MET A 674 12.19 41.17 -16.60
CA MET A 674 13.36 41.75 -17.27
C MET A 674 13.51 41.16 -18.68
N LEU A 675 13.54 39.83 -18.80
CA LEU A 675 13.69 39.13 -20.08
C LEU A 675 12.55 39.46 -21.08
N GLN A 676 11.32 39.54 -20.60
CA GLN A 676 10.14 39.90 -21.42
C GLN A 676 10.13 41.35 -21.93
N ASN A 677 10.91 42.25 -21.30
CA ASN A 677 10.92 43.68 -21.62
C ASN A 677 12.26 44.13 -22.22
N THR A 678 13.10 43.22 -22.72
CA THR A 678 14.41 43.53 -23.32
C THR A 678 14.34 44.56 -24.46
N GLY A 679 13.21 44.64 -25.18
CA GLY A 679 12.95 45.67 -26.21
C GLY A 679 12.64 47.07 -25.66
N ASN A 680 12.54 47.23 -24.34
CA ASN A 680 12.46 48.50 -23.63
C ASN A 680 13.55 48.54 -22.55
N PRO A 681 14.77 49.00 -22.89
CA PRO A 681 15.94 48.90 -22.01
C PRO A 681 15.74 49.50 -20.62
N SER A 682 15.10 50.67 -20.53
CA SER A 682 14.82 51.33 -19.25
C SER A 682 13.89 50.51 -18.34
N LYS A 683 12.94 49.79 -18.93
CA LYS A 683 12.01 48.94 -18.17
C LYS A 683 12.64 47.61 -17.77
N ALA A 684 13.44 46.99 -18.65
CA ALA A 684 14.19 45.79 -18.34
C ALA A 684 15.25 46.03 -17.25
N GLU A 685 15.98 47.15 -17.33
CA GLU A 685 16.95 47.55 -16.32
C GLU A 685 16.30 47.73 -14.95
N LYS A 686 15.12 48.36 -14.88
CA LYS A 686 14.36 48.47 -13.63
C LYS A 686 14.08 47.10 -13.02
N TYR A 687 13.65 46.12 -13.82
CA TYR A 687 13.38 44.78 -13.31
C TYR A 687 14.66 44.03 -12.90
N LEU A 688 15.78 44.26 -13.58
CA LEU A 688 17.08 43.70 -13.17
C LEU A 688 17.50 44.20 -11.79
N TRP A 689 17.37 45.52 -11.53
CA TRP A 689 17.64 46.10 -10.22
C TRP A 689 16.68 45.57 -9.15
N GLN A 690 15.40 45.40 -9.48
CA GLN A 690 14.43 44.81 -8.56
C GLN A 690 14.76 43.35 -8.23
N ALA A 691 15.21 42.55 -9.20
CA ALA A 691 15.68 41.18 -8.94
C ALA A 691 16.91 41.19 -8.04
N ARG A 692 17.89 42.06 -8.32
CA ARG A 692 19.11 42.23 -7.53
C ARG A 692 18.81 42.64 -6.07
N ASP A 693 17.79 43.44 -5.83
CA ASP A 693 17.46 43.93 -4.50
C ASP A 693 17.08 42.81 -3.52
N TYR A 694 16.48 41.72 -4.01
CA TYR A 694 16.20 40.52 -3.20
C TYR A 694 17.46 39.74 -2.82
N LEU A 695 18.58 39.98 -3.48
CA LEU A 695 19.86 39.34 -3.17
C LEU A 695 20.67 40.12 -2.14
N ARG A 696 20.32 41.38 -1.83
CA ARG A 696 21.06 42.23 -0.86
C ARG A 696 21.30 41.58 0.51
N PRO A 697 20.38 40.80 1.09
CA PRO A 697 20.62 40.09 2.35
C PRO A 697 21.65 38.96 2.26
N TYR A 698 22.05 38.55 1.05
CA TYR A 698 22.90 37.41 0.75
C TYR A 698 24.17 37.87 0.02
N PRO A 699 25.20 38.37 0.73
CA PRO A 699 26.33 39.09 0.12
C PRO A 699 27.10 38.28 -0.93
N ASP A 700 27.26 36.97 -0.71
CA ASP A 700 27.97 36.10 -1.63
C ASP A 700 27.17 35.84 -2.92
N VAL A 701 25.85 35.64 -2.80
CA VAL A 701 24.93 35.46 -3.95
C VAL A 701 24.79 36.77 -4.72
N LEU A 702 24.68 37.91 -4.02
CA LEU A 702 24.64 39.24 -4.61
C LEU A 702 25.91 39.54 -5.40
N LYS A 703 27.07 39.20 -4.85
CA LYS A 703 28.36 39.39 -5.52
C LYS A 703 28.41 38.58 -6.81
N GLN A 704 28.01 37.31 -6.78
CA GLN A 704 27.95 36.48 -8.00
C GLN A 704 27.00 37.07 -9.04
N PHE A 705 25.83 37.54 -8.62
CA PHE A 705 24.87 38.21 -9.50
C PHE A 705 25.46 39.45 -10.16
N ASP A 706 26.15 40.29 -9.38
CA ASP A 706 26.80 41.50 -9.89
C ASP A 706 27.92 41.17 -10.86
N ASP A 707 28.73 40.16 -10.55
CA ASP A 707 29.81 39.69 -11.40
C ASP A 707 29.33 39.10 -12.73
N ILE A 708 28.06 38.70 -12.83
CA ILE A 708 27.46 38.16 -14.06
C ILE A 708 26.71 39.26 -14.84
N TYR A 709 25.86 40.04 -14.17
CA TYR A 709 24.89 40.93 -14.84
C TYR A 709 25.30 42.40 -14.85
N ILE A 710 26.17 42.85 -13.93
CA ILE A 710 26.41 44.28 -13.68
C ILE A 710 27.85 44.69 -14.00
N ASN A 711 28.83 43.92 -13.55
CA ASN A 711 30.23 44.34 -13.52
C ASN A 711 30.98 44.10 -14.83
N GLN A 712 30.53 43.17 -15.69
CA GLN A 712 31.27 42.83 -16.91
C GLN A 712 31.08 43.82 -18.06
N ARG A 713 29.94 44.52 -18.12
CA ARG A 713 29.58 45.45 -19.19
C ARG A 713 28.43 46.37 -18.76
N PRO A 714 28.28 47.56 -19.36
CA PRO A 714 27.17 48.45 -19.05
C PRO A 714 25.81 47.76 -19.23
N ILE A 715 24.90 47.89 -18.26
CA ILE A 715 23.57 47.25 -18.27
C ILE A 715 22.80 47.51 -19.57
N PRO A 716 22.75 48.74 -20.13
CA PRO A 716 22.07 48.98 -21.40
C PRO A 716 22.64 48.19 -22.57
N VAL A 717 23.96 47.95 -22.59
CA VAL A 717 24.64 47.16 -23.62
C VAL A 717 24.30 45.68 -23.46
N MET A 718 24.32 45.16 -22.23
CA MET A 718 23.92 43.78 -21.94
C MET A 718 22.47 43.49 -22.34
N LEU A 719 21.54 44.40 -21.99
CA LEU A 719 20.12 44.25 -22.32
C LEU A 719 19.86 44.34 -23.83
N SER A 720 20.58 45.19 -24.55
CA SER A 720 20.52 45.27 -26.02
C SER A 720 20.99 43.98 -26.68
N GLN A 721 22.09 43.41 -26.18
CA GLN A 721 22.63 42.13 -26.67
C GLN A 721 21.64 40.98 -26.42
N LEU A 722 21.07 40.89 -25.21
CA LEU A 722 20.01 39.91 -24.91
C LEU A 722 18.82 40.07 -25.85
N HIS A 723 18.38 41.30 -26.10
CA HIS A 723 17.27 41.59 -27.01
C HIS A 723 17.55 41.07 -28.43
N GLU A 724 18.73 41.36 -28.97
CA GLU A 724 19.15 40.90 -30.29
C GLU A 724 19.23 39.37 -30.37
N THR A 725 19.79 38.71 -29.35
CA THR A 725 19.88 37.23 -29.28
C THR A 725 18.49 36.58 -29.26
N PHE A 726 17.55 37.09 -28.46
CA PHE A 726 16.17 36.56 -28.42
C PHE A 726 15.40 36.84 -29.72
N HIS A 727 15.67 37.97 -30.40
CA HIS A 727 15.05 38.28 -31.69
C HIS A 727 15.61 37.44 -32.85
N GLN A 728 16.90 37.06 -32.80
CA GLN A 728 17.52 36.18 -33.79
C GLN A 728 17.08 34.73 -33.61
N ALA A 729 16.94 34.23 -32.38
CA ALA A 729 16.43 32.89 -32.10
C ALA A 729 14.99 32.67 -32.64
N ASN A 730 14.12 33.68 -32.56
CA ASN A 730 12.75 33.64 -33.09
C ASN A 730 12.64 33.77 -34.62
N ARG A 731 13.75 33.97 -35.35
CA ARG A 731 13.78 33.96 -36.84
C ARG A 731 14.20 32.60 -37.41
N HIS A 732 14.61 31.65 -36.58
CA HIS A 732 15.04 30.30 -36.97
C HIS A 732 14.18 29.18 -36.38
N SER A 733 13.07 29.51 -35.73
CA SER A 733 12.00 28.60 -35.29
C SER A 733 10.84 28.55 -36.27
#